data_AF-A0AAD1RJL1-F1
#
_entry.id   AF-A0AAD1RJL1-F1
#
_cell.length_a   1.000
_cell.length_b   1.000
_cell.length_c   1.000
_cell.angle_alpha   90.00
_cell.angle_beta   90.00
_cell.angle_gamma   90.00
#
_symmetry.space_group_name_H-M   'P 1'
#
loop_
_entity.id
_entity.type
_entity.pdbx_description
1 polymer ?
#
loop_
_entity_poly.entity_id
_entity_poly.type
_entity_poly.pdbx_seq_one_letter_code
_entity_poly.pdbx_strand_id
1 'polypeptide(L)'
;MSARREGELCDSLLTWMQTFQVSGPCSSYEDLTGGIAISQVLHVIDSSWFNDAWLMRIKKDTGENWRLKVSNLKRILQSVLEYYQDVLGHPVSDDHIPDVGLIGEFSNVAELRKMVQLVLGCAISCDKKEEHIQQIMTLGESVQQAVMESIQELLSKDPPDTVTGDTYVNYDSQSRKYYFISEDTDEKNEILQRCHDLEQQVSLLLEEKKGLVTENRALRDQQDHSEGGMGTSSMFNKKMLLLQTQIEQLQEENYRLESARDDYRQRCDELDREVQELHQRNLDLTGLAHEAQALRDEMDVLRHSSDRVGKLETLVESYKKKLEDLGDLRRQVKLLEERNTVYMQRTCQLEDELHKAHASRAQVETLNRQNQELQKKHSAESMRAEKWQFEFMTLREKFEALQKERERLLIERDSLRETNDELRCSHLQQTCLVQSDAMLSGPSPPLENLAAEILPAELKESVVRLQQENKMLCVQEASYQERLCELENLLEESNRSKNRLESENRLNQQQILELRALIEELQRRLQEHGNREEDSSILKRKLDEHLEMLHEAHSELQKKREYIETLEPKADLNMSRKVDELQQILRQKDEDMRVMEERYKRYVDKARTVIKTLDPKQQNYIPPEIQALKNQLHEKDTRIRHLEKDFEKTKSQRDQEEKLIISAWYNMGMSLQQKVVDERTSAPSGAQSFLAQQRLATNARRGLISRSHSHLPRYINSDKQLNLS
;
A
#
# COMPACT_ATOMS: atom_id res chain seq x y z
N MET A 1 2.72 60.05 1.58
CA MET A 1 4.19 59.91 1.63
C MET A 1 4.63 58.46 1.80
N SER A 2 3.90 57.60 2.51
CA SER A 2 4.23 56.16 2.68
C SER A 2 4.44 55.42 1.35
N ALA A 3 3.49 55.50 0.41
CA ALA A 3 3.58 54.76 -0.86
C ALA A 3 4.77 55.15 -1.77
N ARG A 4 5.29 56.39 -1.66
CA ARG A 4 6.51 56.80 -2.40
C ARG A 4 7.78 56.22 -1.77
N ARG A 5 7.87 56.22 -0.43
CA ARG A 5 8.99 55.60 0.30
C ARG A 5 9.04 54.09 0.10
N GLU A 6 7.88 53.44 0.11
CA GLU A 6 7.75 52.00 -0.15
C GLU A 6 8.23 51.62 -1.56
N GLY A 7 7.95 52.44 -2.57
CA GLY A 7 8.49 52.25 -3.92
C GLY A 7 10.03 52.36 -3.98
N GLU A 8 10.60 53.38 -3.32
CA GLU A 8 12.05 53.61 -3.28
C GLU A 8 12.82 52.49 -2.56
N LEU A 9 12.27 51.94 -1.46
CA LEU A 9 12.82 50.80 -0.73
C LEU A 9 12.81 49.52 -1.57
N CYS A 10 11.71 49.29 -2.28
CA CYS A 10 11.61 48.20 -3.24
C CYS A 10 12.75 48.30 -4.26
N ASP A 11 12.84 49.41 -4.99
CA ASP A 11 13.75 49.55 -6.14
C ASP A 11 15.22 49.36 -5.71
N SER A 12 15.53 49.80 -4.49
CA SER A 12 16.84 49.61 -3.86
C SER A 12 17.16 48.13 -3.57
N LEU A 13 16.21 47.35 -3.04
CA LEU A 13 16.40 45.91 -2.81
C LEU A 13 16.53 45.12 -4.11
N LEU A 14 15.83 45.52 -5.17
CA LEU A 14 16.00 44.94 -6.51
C LEU A 14 17.38 45.24 -7.09
N THR A 15 17.87 46.48 -6.91
CA THR A 15 19.23 46.87 -7.31
C THR A 15 20.29 46.03 -6.57
N TRP A 16 20.08 45.75 -5.28
CA TRP A 16 20.93 44.84 -4.53
C TRP A 16 20.88 43.39 -5.08
N MET A 17 19.68 42.83 -5.34
CA MET A 17 19.53 41.49 -5.92
C MET A 17 20.25 41.32 -7.26
N GLN A 18 20.31 42.37 -8.09
CA GLN A 18 20.98 42.36 -9.39
C GLN A 18 22.51 42.18 -9.29
N THR A 19 23.10 42.50 -8.14
CA THR A 19 24.56 42.38 -7.94
C THR A 19 25.05 40.92 -7.98
N PHE A 20 24.17 39.94 -7.74
CA PHE A 20 24.49 38.52 -7.76
C PHE A 20 24.61 37.92 -9.18
N GLN A 21 24.27 38.67 -10.24
CA GLN A 21 24.42 38.26 -11.65
C GLN A 21 23.90 36.84 -11.94
N VAL A 22 22.68 36.55 -11.47
CA VAL A 22 22.07 35.23 -11.65
C VAL A 22 21.76 34.92 -13.12
N SER A 23 21.71 33.64 -13.49
CA SER A 23 21.61 33.19 -14.89
C SER A 23 20.24 33.42 -15.56
N GLY A 24 19.26 34.00 -14.86
CA GLY A 24 17.91 34.28 -15.35
C GLY A 24 17.55 35.78 -15.28
N PRO A 25 16.36 36.19 -15.77
CA PRO A 25 15.92 37.57 -15.67
C PRO A 25 15.77 37.98 -14.20
N CYS A 26 16.28 39.15 -13.84
CA CYS A 26 16.25 39.73 -12.49
C CYS A 26 16.17 41.27 -12.58
N SER A 27 15.51 41.78 -13.62
CA SER A 27 15.49 43.20 -13.94
C SER A 27 14.24 43.91 -13.44
N SER A 28 13.19 43.14 -13.13
CA SER A 28 11.91 43.61 -12.61
C SER A 28 11.40 42.73 -11.46
N TYR A 29 10.44 43.23 -10.69
CA TYR A 29 9.75 42.42 -9.66
C TYR A 29 9.02 41.23 -10.25
N GLU A 30 8.45 41.36 -11.44
CA GLU A 30 7.75 40.28 -12.12
C GLU A 30 8.67 39.08 -12.35
N ASP A 31 9.95 39.32 -12.64
CA ASP A 31 10.96 38.28 -12.82
C ASP A 31 11.22 37.48 -11.53
N LEU A 32 11.09 38.13 -10.36
CA LEU A 32 11.28 37.50 -9.06
C LEU A 32 10.07 36.67 -8.60
N THR A 33 8.86 36.94 -9.14
CA THR A 33 7.63 36.22 -8.74
C THR A 33 7.69 34.71 -8.99
N GLY A 34 8.53 34.26 -9.94
CA GLY A 34 8.74 32.83 -10.21
C GLY A 34 9.60 32.10 -9.17
N GLY A 35 10.27 32.83 -8.27
CA GLY A 35 11.17 32.28 -7.25
C GLY A 35 12.52 31.77 -7.78
N ILE A 36 12.73 31.73 -9.09
CA ILE A 36 13.94 31.14 -9.70
C ILE A 36 15.17 32.00 -9.37
N ALA A 37 15.12 33.30 -9.65
CA ALA A 37 16.20 34.22 -9.33
C ALA A 37 16.51 34.23 -7.82
N ILE A 38 15.47 34.24 -6.97
CA ILE A 38 15.63 34.17 -5.51
C ILE A 38 16.34 32.88 -5.08
N SER A 39 15.95 31.73 -5.64
CA SER A 39 16.60 30.45 -5.32
C SER A 39 18.07 30.39 -5.75
N GLN A 40 18.42 31.03 -6.86
CA GLN A 40 19.80 31.13 -7.32
C GLN A 40 20.63 32.04 -6.41
N VAL A 41 20.08 33.16 -5.96
CA VAL A 41 20.74 34.04 -4.98
C VAL A 41 20.98 33.31 -3.67
N LEU A 42 19.99 32.59 -3.14
CA LEU A 42 20.14 31.79 -1.91
C LEU A 42 21.23 30.71 -2.03
N HIS A 43 21.35 30.07 -3.19
CA HIS A 43 22.44 29.12 -3.47
C HIS A 43 23.82 29.79 -3.46
N VAL A 44 23.93 31.03 -3.94
CA VAL A 44 25.18 31.80 -3.91
C VAL A 44 25.53 32.23 -2.48
N ILE A 45 24.53 32.63 -1.70
CA ILE A 45 24.69 33.04 -0.29
C ILE A 45 25.27 31.87 0.53
N ASP A 46 24.63 30.71 0.46
CA ASP A 46 25.09 29.54 1.19
C ASP A 46 24.81 28.24 0.44
N SER A 47 25.80 27.81 -0.34
CA SER A 47 25.73 26.56 -1.12
C SER A 47 25.74 25.29 -0.25
N SER A 48 26.08 25.40 1.04
CA SER A 48 26.08 24.25 1.96
C SER A 48 24.65 23.86 2.35
N TRP A 49 23.82 24.86 2.66
CA TRP A 49 22.41 24.69 2.97
C TRP A 49 21.54 24.64 1.72
N PHE A 50 21.61 25.68 0.89
CA PHE A 50 20.86 25.80 -0.35
C PHE A 50 21.58 25.07 -1.49
N ASN A 51 21.92 23.79 -1.30
CA ASN A 51 22.74 23.00 -2.22
C ASN A 51 22.06 22.71 -3.58
N ASP A 52 22.82 22.12 -4.51
CA ASP A 52 22.34 21.77 -5.85
C ASP A 52 21.08 20.88 -5.84
N ALA A 53 20.98 19.95 -4.89
CA ALA A 53 19.83 19.06 -4.76
C ALA A 53 18.56 19.82 -4.32
N TRP A 54 18.71 20.88 -3.52
CA TRP A 54 17.62 21.81 -3.22
C TRP A 54 17.27 22.68 -4.42
N LEU A 55 18.26 23.23 -5.12
CA LEU A 55 18.02 24.09 -6.28
C LEU A 55 17.31 23.34 -7.43
N MET A 56 17.63 22.06 -7.65
CA MET A 56 16.95 21.20 -8.64
C MET A 56 15.48 20.94 -8.33
N ARG A 57 15.05 21.14 -7.08
CA ARG A 57 13.65 21.01 -6.67
C ARG A 57 12.80 22.24 -7.06
N ILE A 58 13.43 23.35 -7.44
CA ILE A 58 12.76 24.56 -7.93
C ILE A 58 12.51 24.43 -9.43
N LYS A 59 11.26 24.60 -9.86
CA LYS A 59 10.88 24.47 -11.27
C LYS A 59 11.29 25.72 -12.06
N LYS A 60 12.01 25.55 -13.16
CA LYS A 60 12.50 26.66 -14.01
C LYS A 60 11.46 27.19 -15.01
N ASP A 61 10.46 26.39 -15.38
CA ASP A 61 9.43 26.78 -16.35
C ASP A 61 8.15 27.27 -15.65
N THR A 62 8.23 28.40 -14.95
CA THR A 62 7.08 28.96 -14.22
C THR A 62 6.14 29.77 -15.10
N GLY A 63 6.65 30.50 -16.11
CA GLY A 63 5.83 31.31 -17.03
C GLY A 63 4.76 32.15 -16.32
N GLU A 64 3.55 32.19 -16.89
CA GLU A 64 2.35 32.80 -16.29
C GLU A 64 1.59 31.87 -15.32
N ASN A 65 2.11 30.67 -15.05
CA ASN A 65 1.41 29.71 -14.21
C ASN A 65 1.62 30.04 -12.72
N TRP A 66 0.74 30.89 -12.19
CA TRP A 66 0.78 31.36 -10.81
C TRP A 66 0.84 30.21 -9.79
N ARG A 67 0.21 29.05 -10.04
CA ARG A 67 0.28 27.90 -9.12
C ARG A 67 1.69 27.33 -9.00
N LEU A 68 2.45 27.32 -10.09
CA LEU A 68 3.86 26.91 -10.08
C LEU A 68 4.74 27.97 -9.40
N LYS A 69 4.46 29.27 -9.62
CA LYS A 69 5.11 30.37 -8.89
C LYS A 69 4.93 30.21 -7.38
N VAL A 70 3.68 30.07 -6.91
CA VAL A 70 3.35 29.83 -5.49
C VAL A 70 4.04 28.57 -4.96
N SER A 71 4.04 27.48 -5.74
CA SER A 71 4.70 26.23 -5.32
C SER A 71 6.21 26.41 -5.14
N ASN A 72 6.89 27.15 -6.00
CA ASN A 72 8.31 27.44 -5.84
C ASN A 72 8.55 28.34 -4.63
N LEU A 73 7.80 29.44 -4.51
CA LEU A 73 7.91 30.39 -3.41
C LEU A 73 7.65 29.74 -2.05
N LYS A 74 6.70 28.80 -1.95
CA LYS A 74 6.47 28.00 -0.72
C LYS A 74 7.71 27.22 -0.30
N ARG A 75 8.41 26.59 -1.26
CA ARG A 75 9.62 25.81 -0.98
C ARG A 75 10.78 26.71 -0.56
N ILE A 76 10.90 27.86 -1.21
CA ILE A 76 11.90 28.87 -0.88
C ILE A 76 11.66 29.39 0.52
N LEU A 77 10.45 29.86 0.81
CA LEU A 77 10.07 30.38 2.13
C LEU A 77 10.31 29.32 3.22
N GLN A 78 9.88 28.08 2.99
CA GLN A 78 10.11 27.00 3.95
C GLN A 78 11.60 26.82 4.26
N SER A 79 12.47 26.70 3.24
CA SER A 79 13.90 26.50 3.46
C SER A 79 14.62 27.72 4.03
N VAL A 80 14.11 28.93 3.77
CA VAL A 80 14.59 30.16 4.40
C VAL A 80 14.21 30.19 5.88
N LEU A 81 12.96 29.90 6.24
CA LEU A 81 12.52 29.84 7.64
C LEU A 81 13.29 28.77 8.44
N GLU A 82 13.48 27.59 7.84
CA GLU A 82 14.33 26.53 8.41
C GLU A 82 15.78 27.01 8.58
N TYR A 83 16.34 27.78 7.63
CA TYR A 83 17.68 28.36 7.77
C TYR A 83 17.78 29.36 8.93
N TYR A 84 16.80 30.25 9.08
CA TYR A 84 16.74 31.17 10.21
C TYR A 84 16.71 30.44 11.55
N GLN A 85 15.90 29.38 11.64
CA GLN A 85 15.77 28.61 12.87
C GLN A 85 16.99 27.74 13.18
N ASP A 86 17.45 26.95 12.21
CA ASP A 86 18.44 25.88 12.43
C ASP A 86 19.89 26.37 12.27
N VAL A 87 20.13 27.37 11.41
CA VAL A 87 21.48 27.90 11.14
C VAL A 87 21.71 29.23 11.86
N LEU A 88 20.79 30.19 11.71
CA LEU A 88 20.93 31.51 12.35
C LEU A 88 20.51 31.51 13.83
N GLY A 89 19.80 30.47 14.28
CA GLY A 89 19.45 30.25 15.69
C GLY A 89 18.32 31.13 16.23
N HIS A 90 17.54 31.78 15.36
CA HIS A 90 16.38 32.57 15.78
C HIS A 90 15.23 32.51 14.76
N PRO A 91 13.97 32.33 15.19
CA PRO A 91 12.84 32.35 14.28
C PRO A 91 12.58 33.76 13.73
N VAL A 92 11.98 33.82 12.55
CA VAL A 92 11.47 35.07 11.95
C VAL A 92 10.13 35.42 12.60
N SER A 93 9.90 36.70 12.93
CA SER A 93 8.60 37.17 13.45
C SER A 93 7.49 37.01 12.39
N ASP A 94 6.27 36.68 12.82
CA ASP A 94 5.11 36.43 11.95
C ASP A 94 4.82 37.61 10.99
N ASP A 95 5.08 38.85 11.41
CA ASP A 95 4.88 40.05 10.59
C ASP A 95 5.79 40.13 9.35
N HIS A 96 6.96 39.48 9.43
CA HIS A 96 7.96 39.45 8.36
C HIS A 96 7.79 38.23 7.42
N ILE A 97 6.85 37.34 7.70
CA ILE A 97 6.59 36.17 6.86
C ILE A 97 5.75 36.59 5.64
N PRO A 98 6.28 36.44 4.40
CA PRO A 98 5.56 36.85 3.19
C PRO A 98 4.42 35.89 2.82
N ASP A 99 3.29 36.43 2.39
CA ASP A 99 2.22 35.66 1.76
C ASP A 99 2.56 35.34 0.30
N VAL A 100 3.14 34.16 0.12
CA VAL A 100 3.51 33.61 -1.18
C VAL A 100 2.34 33.43 -2.16
N GLY A 101 1.10 33.34 -1.67
CA GLY A 101 -0.11 33.31 -2.51
C GLY A 101 -0.31 34.66 -3.21
N LEU A 102 -0.20 35.76 -2.45
CA LEU A 102 -0.31 37.11 -2.98
C LEU A 102 0.82 37.45 -3.98
N ILE A 103 2.03 36.94 -3.75
CA ILE A 103 3.16 37.10 -4.68
C ILE A 103 2.89 36.35 -5.98
N GLY A 104 2.48 35.08 -5.90
CA GLY A 104 2.35 34.24 -7.09
C GLY A 104 1.14 34.58 -7.96
N GLU A 105 0.00 34.93 -7.35
CA GLU A 105 -1.29 35.17 -8.03
C GLU A 105 -1.47 36.64 -8.44
N PHE A 106 -1.03 37.59 -7.61
CA PHE A 106 -1.25 39.02 -7.85
C PHE A 106 0.04 39.83 -8.08
N SER A 107 1.20 39.17 -8.10
CA SER A 107 2.51 39.83 -8.20
C SER A 107 2.67 40.97 -7.17
N ASN A 108 2.16 40.74 -5.95
CA ASN A 108 2.15 41.76 -4.90
C ASN A 108 3.59 42.15 -4.50
N VAL A 109 3.94 43.41 -4.78
CA VAL A 109 5.28 43.96 -4.58
C VAL A 109 5.65 44.08 -3.09
N ALA A 110 4.69 44.33 -2.20
CA ALA A 110 4.95 44.45 -0.76
C ALA A 110 5.31 43.09 -0.15
N GLU A 111 4.58 42.04 -0.51
CA GLU A 111 4.88 40.68 -0.04
C GLU A 111 6.18 40.14 -0.67
N LEU A 112 6.44 40.49 -1.93
CA LEU A 112 7.71 40.17 -2.58
C LEU A 112 8.89 40.90 -1.92
N ARG A 113 8.70 42.14 -1.45
CA ARG A 113 9.70 42.88 -0.67
C ARG A 113 10.08 42.10 0.59
N LYS A 114 9.09 41.66 1.38
CA LYS A 114 9.32 40.85 2.57
C LYS A 114 10.13 39.59 2.24
N MET A 115 9.80 38.90 1.15
CA MET A 115 10.57 37.74 0.69
C MET A 115 12.05 38.09 0.39
N VAL A 116 12.31 39.18 -0.32
CA VAL A 116 13.68 39.63 -0.63
C VAL A 116 14.41 40.11 0.63
N GLN A 117 13.72 40.73 1.58
CA GLN A 117 14.26 41.16 2.87
C GLN A 117 14.71 39.96 3.72
N LEU A 118 13.96 38.85 3.72
CA LEU A 118 14.41 37.61 4.35
C LEU A 118 15.69 37.06 3.70
N VAL A 119 15.79 37.11 2.37
CA VAL A 119 16.99 36.68 1.64
C VAL A 119 18.19 37.58 1.97
N LEU A 120 17.97 38.89 2.07
CA LEU A 120 18.97 39.85 2.51
C LEU A 120 19.46 39.52 3.92
N GLY A 121 18.55 39.21 4.86
CA GLY A 121 18.93 38.80 6.20
C GLY A 121 19.73 37.49 6.24
N CYS A 122 19.47 36.55 5.31
CA CYS A 122 20.34 35.38 5.14
C CYS A 122 21.74 35.80 4.66
N ALA A 123 21.83 36.70 3.68
CA ALA A 123 23.11 37.16 3.14
C ALA A 123 24.01 37.85 4.18
N ILE A 124 23.44 38.68 5.05
CA ILE A 124 24.20 39.40 6.09
C ILE A 124 24.48 38.57 7.36
N SER A 125 23.85 37.40 7.49
CA SER A 125 23.99 36.54 8.68
C SER A 125 24.67 35.20 8.41
N CYS A 126 24.96 34.89 7.14
CA CYS A 126 25.68 33.67 6.75
C CYS A 126 27.19 33.70 7.06
N ASP A 127 27.87 32.57 6.88
CA ASP A 127 29.32 32.43 7.11
C ASP A 127 30.18 33.34 6.21
N LYS A 128 29.65 33.77 5.06
CA LYS A 128 30.31 34.69 4.10
C LYS A 128 29.75 36.10 4.14
N LYS A 129 29.12 36.49 5.24
CA LYS A 129 28.49 37.81 5.39
C LYS A 129 29.42 38.98 5.05
N GLU A 130 30.72 38.87 5.32
CA GLU A 130 31.69 39.92 5.03
C GLU A 130 31.77 40.24 3.53
N GLU A 131 31.69 39.23 2.66
CA GLU A 131 31.71 39.42 1.19
C GLU A 131 30.43 40.14 0.73
N HIS A 132 29.28 39.73 1.24
CA HIS A 132 27.99 40.33 0.89
C HIS A 132 27.83 41.76 1.45
N ILE A 133 28.33 42.02 2.66
CA ILE A 133 28.36 43.37 3.24
C ILE A 133 29.29 44.29 2.44
N GLN A 134 30.47 43.82 2.04
CA GLN A 134 31.36 44.60 1.16
C GLN A 134 30.70 44.92 -0.19
N GLN A 135 29.96 43.97 -0.76
CA GLN A 135 29.20 44.17 -1.99
C GLN A 135 28.10 45.24 -1.81
N ILE A 136 27.37 45.24 -0.70
CA ILE A 136 26.41 46.31 -0.35
C ILE A 136 27.11 47.68 -0.28
N MET A 137 28.31 47.73 0.31
CA MET A 137 29.10 48.98 0.42
C MET A 137 29.60 49.54 -0.93
N THR A 138 29.52 48.78 -2.02
CA THR A 138 29.83 49.29 -3.38
C THR A 138 28.63 49.93 -4.09
N LEU A 139 27.42 49.79 -3.53
CA LEU A 139 26.19 50.35 -4.09
C LEU A 139 26.10 51.86 -3.82
N GLY A 140 25.20 52.55 -4.53
CA GLY A 140 24.95 53.98 -4.27
C GLY A 140 24.40 54.24 -2.87
N GLU A 141 24.69 55.40 -2.29
CA GLU A 141 24.31 55.78 -0.91
C GLU A 141 22.81 55.62 -0.63
N SER A 142 21.96 55.98 -1.59
CA SER A 142 20.50 55.78 -1.50
C SER A 142 20.10 54.31 -1.34
N VAL A 143 20.81 53.39 -2.01
CA VAL A 143 20.54 51.95 -1.95
C VAL A 143 21.09 51.36 -0.65
N GLN A 144 22.27 51.81 -0.21
CA GLN A 144 22.85 51.40 1.07
C GLN A 144 21.93 51.76 2.24
N GLN A 145 21.39 52.98 2.25
CA GLN A 145 20.46 53.44 3.28
C GLN A 145 19.18 52.57 3.31
N ALA A 146 18.58 52.30 2.14
CA ALA A 146 17.40 51.45 2.03
C ALA A 146 17.64 50.00 2.46
N VAL A 147 18.81 49.43 2.12
CA VAL A 147 19.23 48.09 2.55
C VAL A 147 19.44 48.05 4.06
N MET A 148 20.07 49.07 4.64
CA MET A 148 20.28 49.18 6.08
C MET A 148 18.96 49.31 6.85
N GLU A 149 18.01 50.12 6.35
CA GLU A 149 16.65 50.20 6.91
C GLU A 149 15.93 48.85 6.87
N SER A 150 16.04 48.11 5.75
CA SER A 150 15.45 46.77 5.60
C SER A 150 16.07 45.75 6.57
N ILE A 151 17.37 45.84 6.85
CA ILE A 151 18.06 45.01 7.84
C ILE A 151 17.60 45.36 9.25
N GLN A 152 17.48 46.65 9.56
CA GLN A 152 17.06 47.12 10.89
C GLN A 152 15.62 46.70 11.19
N GLU A 153 14.71 46.81 10.23
CA GLU A 153 13.32 46.35 10.35
C GLU A 153 13.26 44.84 10.63
N LEU A 154 14.09 44.05 9.94
CA LEU A 154 14.13 42.59 10.12
C LEU A 154 14.72 42.16 11.48
N LEU A 155 15.67 42.93 12.02
CA LEU A 155 16.41 42.62 13.26
C LEU A 155 15.89 43.36 14.50
N SER A 156 15.00 44.34 14.35
CA SER A 156 14.37 45.02 15.48
C SER A 156 13.47 44.04 16.23
N LYS A 157 13.84 43.75 17.48
CA LYS A 157 13.16 42.79 18.37
C LYS A 157 11.88 43.32 19.01
N ASP A 158 11.44 44.53 18.65
CA ASP A 158 10.29 45.14 19.29
C ASP A 158 9.00 44.71 18.57
N PRO A 159 8.03 44.10 19.27
CA PRO A 159 6.73 43.82 18.70
C PRO A 159 6.03 45.13 18.33
N PRO A 160 5.22 45.17 17.25
CA PRO A 160 4.37 46.31 16.98
C PRO A 160 3.25 46.32 18.01
N ASP A 161 3.47 47.03 19.12
CA ASP A 161 2.37 47.40 20.00
C ASP A 161 1.37 48.22 19.20
N THR A 162 0.19 47.62 19.06
CA THR A 162 -1.12 48.19 18.77
C THR A 162 -1.15 49.71 18.62
N VAL A 163 -1.46 50.16 17.40
CA VAL A 163 -1.92 51.51 17.11
C VAL A 163 -3.22 51.77 17.88
N THR A 164 -3.12 52.27 19.11
CA THR A 164 -4.05 53.27 19.63
C THR A 164 -3.33 54.59 19.53
N GLY A 165 -3.81 55.42 18.60
CA GLY A 165 -3.20 56.70 18.29
C GLY A 165 -3.10 57.59 19.52
N ASP A 166 -1.89 58.07 19.79
CA ASP A 166 -1.70 59.48 20.02
C ASP A 166 -0.32 59.93 19.52
N THR A 167 -0.41 60.95 18.70
CA THR A 167 0.62 61.82 18.14
C THR A 167 1.77 62.11 19.13
N TYR A 168 2.85 61.33 19.11
CA TYR A 168 4.14 61.83 19.59
C TYR A 168 5.30 61.26 18.77
N VAL A 169 6.12 62.18 18.30
CA VAL A 169 7.20 61.98 17.35
C VAL A 169 8.29 61.12 17.97
N ASN A 170 8.64 60.03 17.27
CA ASN A 170 9.76 59.15 17.55
C ASN A 170 11.10 59.92 17.39
N TYR A 171 11.63 60.41 18.52
CA TYR A 171 12.92 61.12 18.62
C TYR A 171 14.07 60.23 19.14
N ASP A 172 13.84 58.94 19.39
CA ASP A 172 14.79 58.16 20.20
C ASP A 172 16.04 57.69 19.42
N SER A 173 15.96 57.65 18.08
CA SER A 173 17.13 57.33 17.24
C SER A 173 18.13 58.49 17.12
N GLN A 174 17.72 59.72 17.45
CA GLN A 174 18.59 60.91 17.46
C GLN A 174 19.19 61.20 18.85
N SER A 175 18.59 60.66 19.92
CA SER A 175 19.00 60.85 21.31
C SER A 175 20.38 60.26 21.65
N ARG A 176 20.79 59.16 21.00
CA ARG A 176 22.13 58.58 21.23
C ARG A 176 23.27 59.44 20.67
N LYS A 177 22.99 60.32 19.70
CA LYS A 177 23.98 61.27 19.15
C LYS A 177 24.07 62.57 19.96
N TYR A 178 23.04 62.87 20.75
CA TYR A 178 22.98 64.06 21.61
C TYR A 178 23.56 63.82 23.01
N TYR A 179 23.53 62.58 23.52
CA TYR A 179 24.06 62.28 24.86
C TYR A 179 25.57 62.60 25.00
N PHE A 180 26.35 62.42 23.93
CA PHE A 180 27.78 62.74 23.92
C PHE A 180 28.08 64.25 23.79
N ILE A 181 27.11 65.07 23.38
CA ILE A 181 27.25 66.52 23.26
C ILE A 181 26.67 67.23 24.50
N SER A 182 25.70 66.60 25.19
CA SER A 182 25.08 67.10 26.42
C SER A 182 26.06 67.19 27.57
N GLU A 183 26.87 66.14 27.81
CA GLU A 183 27.89 66.14 28.88
C GLU A 183 28.88 67.31 28.71
N ASP A 184 29.38 67.55 27.49
CA ASP A 184 30.29 68.67 27.19
C ASP A 184 29.62 70.05 27.38
N THR A 185 28.30 70.17 27.16
CA THR A 185 27.58 71.43 27.39
C THR A 185 27.21 71.65 28.85
N ASP A 186 26.89 70.59 29.58
CA ASP A 186 26.55 70.65 31.00
C ASP A 186 27.79 70.95 31.85
N GLU A 187 28.94 70.33 31.55
CA GLU A 187 30.22 70.67 32.18
C GLU A 187 30.63 72.13 31.90
N LYS A 188 30.42 72.61 30.67
CA LYS A 188 30.72 74.00 30.30
C LYS A 188 29.79 74.99 31.00
N ASN A 189 28.51 74.67 31.12
CA ASN A 189 27.53 75.49 31.83
C ASN A 189 27.80 75.49 33.34
N GLU A 190 28.22 74.36 33.92
CA GLU A 190 28.60 74.25 35.33
C GLU A 190 29.87 75.07 35.65
N ILE A 191 30.87 75.06 34.75
CA ILE A 191 32.07 75.91 34.89
C ILE A 191 31.71 77.40 34.77
N LEU A 192 30.81 77.78 33.86
CA LEU A 192 30.34 79.16 33.72
C LEU A 192 29.54 79.62 34.95
N GLN A 193 28.67 78.76 35.48
CA GLN A 193 27.93 79.00 36.72
C GLN A 193 28.89 79.20 37.89
N ARG A 194 29.91 78.34 38.01
CA ARG A 194 30.93 78.42 39.07
C ARG A 194 31.83 79.64 38.94
N CYS A 195 32.15 80.08 37.72
CA CYS A 195 32.82 81.36 37.49
C CYS A 195 31.95 82.55 37.92
N HIS A 196 30.65 82.52 37.61
CA HIS A 196 29.72 83.57 38.01
C HIS A 196 29.55 83.64 39.53
N ASP A 197 29.42 82.49 40.20
CA ASP A 197 29.31 82.39 41.65
C ASP A 197 30.58 82.91 42.34
N LEU A 198 31.77 82.60 41.80
CA LEU A 198 33.05 83.11 42.31
C LEU A 198 33.20 84.62 42.11
N GLU A 199 32.76 85.17 40.97
CA GLU A 199 32.75 86.62 40.74
C GLU A 199 31.81 87.34 41.71
N GLN A 200 30.62 86.78 41.98
CA GLN A 200 29.69 87.31 42.96
C GLN A 200 30.27 87.26 44.38
N GLN A 201 30.94 86.16 44.75
CA GLN A 201 31.59 86.01 46.05
C GLN A 201 32.72 87.03 46.23
N VAL A 202 33.54 87.27 45.20
CA VAL A 202 34.59 88.30 45.23
C VAL A 202 33.98 89.70 45.36
N SER A 203 32.85 89.97 44.69
CA SER A 203 32.18 91.27 44.79
C SER A 203 31.62 91.51 46.20
N LEU A 204 31.00 90.50 46.81
CA LEU A 204 30.52 90.55 48.19
C LEU A 204 31.67 90.75 49.19
N LEU A 205 32.77 90.01 49.02
CA LEU A 205 33.96 90.16 49.88
C LEU A 205 34.63 91.53 49.72
N LEU A 206 34.60 92.13 48.54
CA LEU A 206 35.11 93.49 48.32
C LEU A 206 34.23 94.55 48.98
N GLU A 207 32.91 94.35 48.98
CA GLU A 207 31.95 95.23 49.65
C GLU A 207 32.07 95.10 51.17
N GLU A 208 32.18 93.88 51.69
CA GLU A 208 32.44 93.60 53.10
C GLU A 208 33.78 94.18 53.56
N LYS A 209 34.85 94.02 52.77
CA LYS A 209 36.15 94.65 53.06
C LYS A 209 36.04 96.17 53.13
N LYS A 210 35.27 96.80 52.23
CA LYS A 210 35.03 98.25 52.29
C LYS A 210 34.23 98.62 53.55
N GLY A 211 33.19 97.84 53.88
CA GLY A 211 32.40 97.98 55.10
C GLY A 211 33.25 97.90 56.37
N LEU A 212 34.06 96.86 56.50
CA LEU A 212 34.98 96.65 57.63
C LEU A 212 36.05 97.74 57.74
N VAL A 213 36.51 98.31 56.62
CA VAL A 213 37.43 99.44 56.62
C VAL A 213 36.75 100.72 57.10
N THR A 214 35.49 100.96 56.72
CA THR A 214 34.72 102.10 57.22
C THR A 214 34.36 101.96 58.69
N GLU A 215 34.01 100.75 59.14
CA GLU A 215 33.70 100.44 60.53
C GLU A 215 34.95 100.53 61.41
N ASN A 216 36.11 100.02 60.96
CA ASN A 216 37.37 100.20 61.70
C ASN A 216 37.76 101.67 61.84
N ARG A 217 37.43 102.52 60.85
CA ARG A 217 37.63 103.97 60.98
C ARG A 217 36.68 104.56 62.02
N ALA A 218 35.39 104.22 61.94
CA ALA A 218 34.39 104.68 62.90
C ALA A 218 34.65 104.21 64.33
N LEU A 219 35.15 102.98 64.52
CA LEU A 219 35.52 102.44 65.83
C LEU A 219 36.79 103.09 66.39
N ARG A 220 37.77 103.41 65.53
CA ARG A 220 38.93 104.22 65.95
C ARG A 220 38.50 105.63 66.37
N ASP A 221 37.59 106.25 65.63
CA ASP A 221 37.03 107.57 65.96
C ASP A 221 36.20 107.53 67.26
N GLN A 222 35.44 106.45 67.51
CA GLN A 222 34.67 106.26 68.76
C GLN A 222 35.56 105.94 69.97
N GLN A 223 36.65 105.19 69.78
CA GLN A 223 37.59 104.87 70.85
C GLN A 223 38.34 106.11 71.34
N ASP A 224 38.62 107.07 70.45
CA ASP A 224 39.18 108.38 70.82
C ASP A 224 38.17 109.27 71.60
N HIS A 225 36.88 108.91 71.64
CA HIS A 225 35.82 109.70 72.29
C HIS A 225 35.22 109.04 73.55
N SER A 226 35.65 107.83 73.94
CA SER A 226 35.08 107.08 75.09
C SER A 226 35.97 106.94 76.32
N GLU A 227 37.08 107.69 76.43
CA GLU A 227 37.86 107.76 77.69
C GLU A 227 37.30 108.74 78.74
N GLY A 228 36.17 109.39 78.50
CA GLY A 228 35.61 110.38 79.43
C GLY A 228 34.17 110.10 79.85
N GLY A 229 33.96 109.60 81.08
CA GLY A 229 32.69 109.82 81.78
C GLY A 229 32.13 108.64 82.55
N MET A 230 32.71 108.36 83.72
CA MET A 230 32.09 107.52 84.74
C MET A 230 30.98 108.33 85.43
N GLY A 231 29.71 107.96 85.26
CA GLY A 231 28.60 108.70 85.89
C GLY A 231 27.23 108.00 85.85
N THR A 232 26.71 107.69 87.03
CA THR A 232 25.32 107.33 87.41
C THR A 232 24.89 105.84 87.41
N SER A 233 25.26 105.16 88.50
CA SER A 233 24.88 103.78 88.86
C SER A 233 23.35 103.50 88.89
N SER A 234 22.47 104.51 89.02
CA SER A 234 21.01 104.30 89.12
C SER A 234 20.29 104.05 87.79
N MET A 235 20.65 104.77 86.71
CA MET A 235 20.13 104.51 85.36
C MET A 235 20.65 103.18 84.81
N PHE A 236 21.88 102.84 85.18
CA PHE A 236 22.50 101.54 84.91
C PHE A 236 21.68 100.38 85.50
N ASN A 237 21.23 100.49 86.76
CA ASN A 237 20.45 99.43 87.42
C ASN A 237 19.06 99.19 86.80
N LYS A 238 18.32 100.25 86.39
CA LYS A 238 17.03 100.08 85.69
C LYS A 238 17.20 99.46 84.30
N LYS A 239 18.23 99.89 83.56
CA LYS A 239 18.60 99.29 82.27
C LYS A 239 19.04 97.84 82.43
N MET A 240 19.77 97.54 83.50
CA MET A 240 20.19 96.17 83.85
C MET A 240 18.99 95.27 84.17
N LEU A 241 18.00 95.74 84.92
CA LEU A 241 16.78 94.97 85.21
C LEU A 241 15.93 94.71 83.95
N LEU A 242 15.76 95.72 83.08
CA LEU A 242 15.04 95.54 81.81
C LEU A 242 15.74 94.53 80.89
N LEU A 243 17.07 94.61 80.81
CA LEU A 243 17.89 93.65 80.08
C LEU A 243 17.80 92.25 80.70
N GLN A 244 17.75 92.14 82.04
CA GLN A 244 17.56 90.87 82.74
C GLN A 244 16.23 90.21 82.35
N THR A 245 15.12 90.95 82.39
CA THR A 245 13.80 90.44 82.00
C THR A 245 13.74 90.10 80.51
N GLN A 246 14.41 90.88 79.66
CA GLN A 246 14.52 90.58 78.23
C GLN A 246 15.34 89.31 77.96
N ILE A 247 16.42 89.08 78.72
CA ILE A 247 17.21 87.84 78.66
C ILE A 247 16.35 86.65 79.10
N GLU A 248 15.58 86.77 80.18
CA GLU A 248 14.67 85.72 80.65
C GLU A 248 13.59 85.38 79.61
N GLN A 249 12.97 86.39 78.98
CA GLN A 249 12.00 86.19 77.90
C GLN A 249 12.62 85.51 76.67
N LEU A 250 13.80 85.95 76.25
CA LEU A 250 14.52 85.34 75.12
C LEU A 250 14.97 83.91 75.44
N GLN A 251 15.29 83.59 76.70
CA GLN A 251 15.60 82.24 77.15
C GLN A 251 14.37 81.34 77.10
N GLU A 252 13.22 81.82 77.56
CA GLU A 252 11.96 81.07 77.51
C GLU A 252 11.47 80.86 76.07
N GLU A 253 11.61 81.87 75.20
CA GLU A 253 11.34 81.75 73.77
C GLU A 253 12.31 80.78 73.08
N ASN A 254 13.60 80.81 73.43
CA ASN A 254 14.57 79.81 72.95
C ASN A 254 14.17 78.40 73.34
N TYR A 255 13.84 78.16 74.61
CA TYR A 255 13.43 76.84 75.07
C TYR A 255 12.18 76.34 74.34
N ARG A 256 11.21 77.23 74.11
CA ARG A 256 9.99 76.91 73.34
C ARG A 256 10.30 76.58 71.88
N LEU A 257 11.20 77.35 71.24
CA LEU A 257 11.63 77.09 69.87
C LEU A 257 12.45 75.80 69.76
N GLU A 258 13.31 75.51 70.73
CA GLU A 258 14.07 74.26 70.83
C GLU A 258 13.13 73.06 70.97
N SER A 259 12.14 73.13 71.85
CA SER A 259 11.11 72.09 71.99
C SER A 259 10.34 71.89 70.69
N ALA A 260 9.89 72.97 70.04
CA ALA A 260 9.18 72.86 68.77
C ALA A 260 10.06 72.28 67.64
N ARG A 261 11.34 72.66 67.59
CA ARG A 261 12.32 72.10 66.65
C ARG A 261 12.48 70.59 66.86
N ASP A 262 12.56 70.15 68.12
CA ASP A 262 12.72 68.73 68.44
C ASP A 262 11.45 67.94 68.09
N ASP A 263 10.26 68.49 68.30
CA ASP A 263 8.99 67.90 67.85
C ASP A 263 8.93 67.78 66.30
N TYR A 264 9.36 68.82 65.58
CA TYR A 264 9.44 68.76 64.12
C TYR A 264 10.46 67.74 63.64
N ARG A 265 11.60 67.62 64.32
CA ARG A 265 12.62 66.62 64.00
C ARG A 265 12.08 65.20 64.19
N GLN A 266 11.39 64.93 65.30
CA GLN A 266 10.75 63.63 65.52
C GLN A 266 9.71 63.33 64.42
N ARG A 267 8.92 64.33 64.02
CA ARG A 267 7.93 64.16 62.95
C ARG A 267 8.58 63.90 61.59
N CYS A 268 9.71 64.53 61.29
CA CYS A 268 10.51 64.21 60.11
C CYS A 268 11.01 62.76 60.15
N ASP A 269 11.57 62.32 61.28
CA ASP A 269 12.06 60.94 61.45
C ASP A 269 10.92 59.89 61.33
N GLU A 270 9.71 60.23 61.78
CA GLU A 270 8.51 59.39 61.61
C GLU A 270 8.05 59.31 60.15
N LEU A 271 8.00 60.44 59.45
CA LEU A 271 7.66 60.47 58.02
C LEU A 271 8.70 59.74 57.17
N ASP A 272 9.99 59.88 57.46
CA ASP A 272 11.05 59.17 56.75
C ASP A 272 10.91 57.64 56.93
N ARG A 273 10.52 57.20 58.12
CA ARG A 273 10.26 55.78 58.39
C ARG A 273 9.04 55.28 57.61
N GLU A 274 7.96 56.05 57.55
CA GLU A 274 6.77 55.71 56.76
C GLU A 274 7.08 55.66 55.26
N VAL A 275 7.88 56.59 54.74
CA VAL A 275 8.35 56.59 53.34
C VAL A 275 9.19 55.33 53.06
N GLN A 276 10.09 54.94 53.95
CA GLN A 276 10.88 53.71 53.80
C GLN A 276 10.00 52.46 53.82
N GLU A 277 9.02 52.37 54.72
CA GLU A 277 8.07 51.25 54.75
C GLU A 277 7.22 51.17 53.48
N LEU A 278 6.71 52.31 53.00
CA LEU A 278 5.96 52.37 51.75
C LEU A 278 6.82 52.00 50.56
N HIS A 279 8.09 52.42 50.54
CA HIS A 279 9.04 52.05 49.49
C HIS A 279 9.29 50.54 49.49
N GLN A 280 9.53 49.93 50.65
CA GLN A 280 9.72 48.47 50.77
C GLN A 280 8.47 47.72 50.31
N ARG A 281 7.27 48.14 50.76
CA ARG A 281 6.00 47.53 50.29
C ARG A 281 5.83 47.65 48.77
N ASN A 282 6.25 48.78 48.18
CA ASN A 282 6.18 48.96 46.74
C ASN A 282 7.12 48.01 45.99
N LEU A 283 8.34 47.80 46.50
CA LEU A 283 9.28 46.82 45.96
C LEU A 283 8.71 45.40 46.03
N ASP A 284 8.13 45.01 47.17
CA ASP A 284 7.53 43.69 47.35
C ASP A 284 6.34 43.47 46.40
N LEU A 285 5.46 44.49 46.25
CA LEU A 285 4.34 44.44 45.31
C LEU A 285 4.81 44.35 43.84
N THR A 286 5.90 45.04 43.51
CA THR A 286 6.50 44.98 42.17
C THR A 286 7.09 43.59 41.91
N GLY A 287 7.75 42.99 42.89
CA GLY A 287 8.23 41.60 42.83
C GLY A 287 7.09 40.59 42.58
N LEU A 288 6.00 40.70 43.34
CA LEU A 288 4.81 39.85 43.15
C LEU A 288 4.16 40.06 41.77
N ALA A 289 4.16 41.28 41.25
CA ALA A 289 3.65 41.56 39.90
C ALA A 289 4.50 40.88 38.82
N HIS A 290 5.83 40.86 38.97
CA HIS A 290 6.73 40.14 38.08
C HIS A 290 6.54 38.62 38.17
N GLU A 291 6.39 38.05 39.37
CA GLU A 291 6.09 36.63 39.56
C GLU A 291 4.75 36.24 38.93
N ALA A 292 3.71 37.06 39.11
CA ALA A 292 2.41 36.85 38.49
C ALA A 292 2.50 36.92 36.95
N GLN A 293 3.37 37.77 36.41
CA GLN A 293 3.63 37.81 34.97
C GLN A 293 4.34 36.54 34.50
N ALA A 294 5.41 36.10 35.17
CA ALA A 294 6.13 34.88 34.82
C ALA A 294 5.22 33.64 34.85
N LEU A 295 4.33 33.52 35.85
CA LEU A 295 3.35 32.43 35.91
C LEU A 295 2.32 32.50 34.78
N ARG A 296 1.94 33.69 34.31
CA ARG A 296 1.08 33.83 33.12
C ARG A 296 1.78 33.35 31.87
N ASP A 297 3.04 33.72 31.69
CA ASP A 297 3.85 33.29 30.55
C ASP A 297 4.03 31.75 30.55
N GLU A 298 4.28 31.14 31.73
CA GLU A 298 4.31 29.68 31.87
C GLU A 298 2.98 29.00 31.53
N MET A 299 1.85 29.61 31.93
CA MET A 299 0.52 29.09 31.58
C MET A 299 0.25 29.14 30.08
N ASP A 300 0.70 30.19 29.40
CA ASP A 300 0.54 30.31 27.95
C ASP A 300 1.43 29.32 27.19
N VAL A 301 2.66 29.09 27.65
CA VAL A 301 3.52 28.00 27.14
C VAL A 301 2.83 26.64 27.32
N LEU A 302 2.23 26.39 28.48
CA LEU A 302 1.53 25.14 28.75
C LEU A 302 0.26 25.00 27.89
N ARG A 303 -0.49 26.06 27.63
CA ARG A 303 -1.62 26.06 26.68
C ARG A 303 -1.17 25.69 25.27
N HIS A 304 -0.12 26.33 24.75
CA HIS A 304 0.43 25.98 23.43
C HIS A 304 0.92 24.53 23.38
N SER A 305 1.52 24.04 24.46
CA SER A 305 1.93 22.63 24.56
C SER A 305 0.72 21.69 24.53
N SER A 306 -0.39 22.04 25.21
CA SER A 306 -1.63 21.27 25.22
C SER A 306 -2.29 21.24 23.84
N ASP A 307 -2.35 22.38 23.15
CA ASP A 307 -2.86 22.45 21.77
C ASP A 307 -2.02 21.60 20.82
N ARG A 308 -0.70 21.59 21.01
CA ARG A 308 0.21 20.73 20.23
C ARG A 308 -0.07 19.26 20.49
N VAL A 309 -0.30 18.87 21.75
CA VAL A 309 -0.69 17.50 22.10
C VAL A 309 -2.03 17.14 21.42
N GLY A 310 -3.04 18.00 21.48
CA GLY A 310 -4.33 17.76 20.80
C GLY A 310 -4.18 17.56 19.28
N LYS A 311 -3.33 18.35 18.62
CA LYS A 311 -3.00 18.15 17.19
C LYS A 311 -2.32 16.79 16.95
N LEU A 312 -1.39 16.38 17.81
CA LEU A 312 -0.75 15.07 17.70
C LEU A 312 -1.73 13.92 17.95
N GLU A 313 -2.66 14.06 18.90
CA GLU A 313 -3.70 13.07 19.18
C GLU A 313 -4.63 12.88 17.97
N THR A 314 -5.09 13.97 17.35
CA THR A 314 -5.91 13.88 16.12
C THR A 314 -5.16 13.20 14.97
N LEU A 315 -3.85 13.47 14.84
CA LEU A 315 -3.01 12.81 13.84
C LEU A 315 -2.87 11.31 14.13
N VAL A 316 -2.63 10.92 15.39
CA VAL A 316 -2.58 9.52 15.83
C VAL A 316 -3.90 8.82 15.54
N GLU A 317 -5.04 9.46 15.82
CA GLU A 317 -6.36 8.90 15.54
C GLU A 317 -6.59 8.71 14.03
N SER A 318 -6.13 9.66 13.21
CA SER A 318 -6.16 9.52 11.75
C SER A 318 -5.31 8.34 11.26
N TYR A 319 -4.15 8.09 11.89
CA TYR A 319 -3.29 6.96 11.55
C TYR A 319 -3.87 5.62 12.02
N LYS A 320 -4.52 5.56 13.18
CA LYS A 320 -5.25 4.37 13.62
C LYS A 320 -6.35 3.99 12.63
N LYS A 321 -7.15 4.96 12.18
CA LYS A 321 -8.19 4.73 11.16
C LYS A 321 -7.60 4.19 9.85
N LYS A 322 -6.49 4.77 9.37
CA LYS A 322 -5.77 4.24 8.20
C LYS A 322 -5.26 2.81 8.41
N LEU A 323 -4.87 2.46 9.64
CA LEU A 323 -4.43 1.12 10.01
C LEU A 323 -5.59 0.11 10.01
N GLU A 324 -6.76 0.53 10.46
CA GLU A 324 -8.01 -0.24 10.37
C GLU A 324 -8.40 -0.47 8.91
N ASP A 325 -8.37 0.57 8.07
CA ASP A 325 -8.63 0.48 6.63
C ASP A 325 -7.64 -0.49 5.93
N LEU A 326 -6.36 -0.46 6.31
CA LEU A 326 -5.37 -1.43 5.83
C LEU A 326 -5.68 -2.85 6.31
N GLY A 327 -6.21 -3.02 7.52
CA GLY A 327 -6.69 -4.29 8.04
C GLY A 327 -7.88 -4.84 7.23
N ASP A 328 -8.81 -3.98 6.86
CA ASP A 328 -9.96 -4.30 6.01
C ASP A 328 -9.52 -4.70 4.61
N LEU A 329 -8.61 -3.94 4.00
CA LEU A 329 -8.05 -4.26 2.69
C LEU A 329 -7.32 -5.60 2.70
N ARG A 330 -6.54 -5.91 3.75
CA ARG A 330 -5.90 -7.22 3.91
C ARG A 330 -6.91 -8.36 4.00
N ARG A 331 -8.04 -8.16 4.68
CA ARG A 331 -9.11 -9.17 4.74
C ARG A 331 -9.78 -9.34 3.38
N GLN A 332 -10.00 -8.25 2.64
CA GLN A 332 -10.53 -8.31 1.27
C GLN A 332 -9.59 -9.05 0.32
N VAL A 333 -8.28 -8.82 0.41
CA VAL A 333 -7.27 -9.55 -0.36
C VAL A 333 -7.31 -11.04 -0.06
N LYS A 334 -7.35 -11.44 1.22
CA LYS A 334 -7.49 -12.86 1.60
C LYS A 334 -8.76 -13.51 1.04
N LEU A 335 -9.89 -12.82 1.09
CA LEU A 335 -11.15 -13.32 0.52
C LEU A 335 -11.06 -13.48 -1.00
N LEU A 336 -10.38 -12.57 -1.70
CA LEU A 336 -10.14 -12.68 -3.14
C LEU A 336 -9.18 -13.83 -3.47
N GLU A 337 -8.14 -14.03 -2.67
CA GLU A 337 -7.21 -15.18 -2.79
C GLU A 337 -7.96 -16.50 -2.60
N GLU A 338 -8.77 -16.63 -1.54
CA GLU A 338 -9.62 -17.80 -1.29
C GLU A 338 -10.56 -18.07 -2.47
N ARG A 339 -11.27 -17.05 -2.97
CA ARG A 339 -12.13 -17.19 -4.17
C ARG A 339 -11.34 -17.62 -5.39
N ASN A 340 -10.15 -17.08 -5.62
CA ASN A 340 -9.29 -17.48 -6.74
C ASN A 340 -8.87 -18.95 -6.62
N THR A 341 -8.50 -19.41 -5.41
CA THR A 341 -8.16 -20.83 -5.20
C THR A 341 -9.36 -21.75 -5.48
N VAL A 342 -10.57 -21.34 -5.12
CA VAL A 342 -11.80 -22.09 -5.44
C VAL A 342 -12.04 -22.13 -6.95
N TYR A 343 -11.85 -21.01 -7.66
CA TYR A 343 -11.96 -20.99 -9.12
C TYR A 343 -10.91 -21.88 -9.80
N MET A 344 -9.67 -21.88 -9.29
CA MET A 344 -8.62 -22.77 -9.78
C MET A 344 -8.98 -24.24 -9.57
N GLN A 345 -9.45 -24.62 -8.37
CA GLN A 345 -9.93 -25.98 -8.08
C GLN A 345 -11.09 -26.38 -8.99
N ARG A 346 -12.04 -25.48 -9.23
CA ARG A 346 -13.17 -25.73 -10.13
C ARG A 346 -12.70 -25.93 -11.58
N THR A 347 -11.69 -25.17 -12.01
CA THR A 347 -11.09 -25.30 -13.34
C THR A 347 -10.43 -26.67 -13.49
N CYS A 348 -9.61 -27.10 -12.53
CA CYS A 348 -9.01 -28.44 -12.56
C CYS A 348 -10.07 -29.56 -12.57
N GLN A 349 -11.15 -29.42 -11.80
CA GLN A 349 -12.26 -30.39 -11.85
C GLN A 349 -12.90 -30.48 -13.24
N LEU A 350 -13.12 -29.34 -13.89
CA LEU A 350 -13.67 -29.30 -15.25
C LEU A 350 -12.70 -29.88 -16.29
N GLU A 351 -11.39 -29.66 -16.13
CA GLU A 351 -10.36 -30.28 -16.96
C GLU A 351 -10.34 -31.81 -16.79
N ASP A 352 -10.47 -32.31 -15.56
CA ASP A 352 -10.58 -33.75 -15.29
C ASP A 352 -11.86 -34.36 -15.89
N GLU A 353 -13.00 -33.66 -15.77
CA GLU A 353 -14.26 -34.05 -16.41
C GLU A 353 -14.13 -34.09 -17.93
N LEU A 354 -13.44 -33.10 -18.53
CA LEU A 354 -13.15 -33.04 -19.95
C LEU A 354 -12.26 -34.21 -20.39
N HIS A 355 -11.20 -34.53 -19.64
CA HIS A 355 -10.35 -35.68 -19.90
C HIS A 355 -11.13 -37.00 -19.88
N LYS A 356 -12.02 -37.19 -18.90
CA LYS A 356 -12.91 -38.36 -18.83
C LYS A 356 -13.87 -38.40 -20.02
N ALA A 357 -14.45 -37.28 -20.41
CA ALA A 357 -15.32 -37.19 -21.58
C ALA A 357 -14.58 -37.56 -22.87
N HIS A 358 -13.33 -37.11 -23.05
CA HIS A 358 -12.49 -37.49 -24.17
C HIS A 358 -12.17 -38.99 -24.19
N ALA A 359 -11.85 -39.59 -23.04
CA ALA A 359 -11.62 -41.02 -22.94
C ALA A 359 -12.87 -41.84 -23.32
N SER A 360 -14.03 -41.46 -22.80
CA SER A 360 -15.32 -42.07 -23.16
C SER A 360 -15.64 -41.92 -24.65
N ARG A 361 -15.34 -40.74 -25.23
CA ARG A 361 -15.52 -40.51 -26.68
C ARG A 361 -14.63 -41.43 -27.51
N ALA A 362 -13.37 -41.60 -27.15
CA ALA A 362 -12.46 -42.53 -27.83
C ALA A 362 -12.96 -43.98 -27.76
N GLN A 363 -13.54 -44.38 -26.61
CA GLN A 363 -14.16 -45.70 -26.46
C GLN A 363 -15.39 -45.85 -27.37
N VAL A 364 -16.27 -44.84 -27.43
CA VAL A 364 -17.43 -44.84 -28.34
C VAL A 364 -17.00 -44.91 -29.81
N GLU A 365 -15.96 -44.18 -30.21
CA GLU A 365 -15.42 -44.26 -31.57
C GLU A 365 -14.87 -45.66 -31.89
N THR A 366 -14.24 -46.32 -30.92
CA THR A 366 -13.76 -47.70 -31.08
C THR A 366 -14.92 -48.68 -31.25
N LEU A 367 -15.96 -48.57 -30.41
CA LEU A 367 -17.17 -49.39 -30.51
C LEU A 367 -17.91 -49.15 -31.84
N ASN A 368 -17.97 -47.90 -32.31
CA ASN A 368 -18.55 -47.57 -33.62
C ASN A 368 -17.77 -48.22 -34.77
N ARG A 369 -16.43 -48.23 -34.73
CA ARG A 369 -15.62 -48.95 -35.72
C ARG A 369 -15.92 -50.45 -35.70
N GLN A 370 -15.96 -51.07 -34.52
CA GLN A 370 -16.32 -52.49 -34.38
C GLN A 370 -17.72 -52.79 -34.92
N ASN A 371 -18.70 -51.93 -34.65
CA ASN A 371 -20.06 -52.08 -35.15
C ASN A 371 -20.10 -51.96 -36.68
N GLN A 372 -19.38 -50.99 -37.27
CA GLN A 372 -19.26 -50.88 -38.73
C GLN A 372 -18.59 -52.11 -39.36
N GLU A 373 -17.56 -52.69 -38.72
CA GLU A 373 -16.94 -53.93 -39.19
C GLU A 373 -17.89 -55.12 -39.12
N LEU A 374 -18.64 -55.26 -38.03
CA LEU A 374 -19.67 -56.29 -37.89
C LEU A 374 -20.78 -56.11 -38.92
N GLN A 375 -21.22 -54.88 -39.18
CA GLN A 375 -22.22 -54.58 -40.20
C GLN A 375 -21.72 -54.95 -41.60
N LYS A 376 -20.45 -54.68 -41.91
CA LYS A 376 -19.82 -55.11 -43.18
C LYS A 376 -19.73 -56.63 -43.28
N LYS A 377 -19.41 -57.33 -42.19
CA LYS A 377 -19.40 -58.80 -42.16
C LYS A 377 -20.81 -59.36 -42.36
N HIS A 378 -21.80 -58.83 -41.65
CA HIS A 378 -23.20 -59.22 -41.81
C HIS A 378 -23.67 -58.98 -43.25
N SER A 379 -23.38 -57.83 -43.85
CA SER A 379 -23.80 -57.58 -45.23
C SER A 379 -23.11 -58.53 -46.21
N ALA A 380 -21.82 -58.83 -46.02
CA ALA A 380 -21.11 -59.81 -46.82
C ALA A 380 -21.70 -61.22 -46.70
N GLU A 381 -22.05 -61.68 -45.50
CA GLU A 381 -22.71 -62.97 -45.28
C GLU A 381 -24.15 -62.99 -45.83
N SER A 382 -24.90 -61.89 -45.73
CA SER A 382 -26.22 -61.76 -46.36
C SER A 382 -26.13 -61.93 -47.88
N MET A 383 -25.20 -61.22 -48.53
CA MET A 383 -24.96 -61.35 -49.96
C MET A 383 -24.51 -62.78 -50.35
N ARG A 384 -23.77 -63.46 -49.46
CA ARG A 384 -23.35 -64.85 -49.67
C ARG A 384 -24.54 -65.81 -49.56
N ALA A 385 -25.41 -65.60 -48.57
CA ALA A 385 -26.64 -66.36 -48.40
C ALA A 385 -27.58 -66.18 -49.60
N GLU A 386 -27.75 -64.94 -50.10
CA GLU A 386 -28.53 -64.66 -51.31
C GLU A 386 -27.98 -65.39 -52.55
N LYS A 387 -26.65 -65.41 -52.73
CA LYS A 387 -26.02 -66.19 -53.81
C LYS A 387 -26.33 -67.68 -53.70
N TRP A 388 -26.19 -68.26 -52.51
CA TRP A 388 -26.50 -69.68 -52.29
C TRP A 388 -27.99 -69.98 -52.49
N GLN A 389 -28.88 -69.08 -52.09
CA GLN A 389 -30.32 -69.22 -52.36
C GLN A 389 -30.59 -69.22 -53.87
N PHE A 390 -29.98 -68.31 -54.63
CA PHE A 390 -30.11 -68.28 -56.08
C PHE A 390 -29.58 -69.56 -56.75
N GLU A 391 -28.40 -70.03 -56.33
CA GLU A 391 -27.81 -71.28 -56.83
C GLU A 391 -28.69 -72.50 -56.49
N PHE A 392 -29.23 -72.56 -55.27
CA PHE A 392 -30.15 -73.61 -54.86
C PHE A 392 -31.44 -73.60 -55.68
N MET A 393 -32.06 -72.44 -55.90
CA MET A 393 -33.26 -72.31 -56.75
C MET A 393 -32.97 -72.75 -58.19
N THR A 394 -31.84 -72.32 -58.77
CA THR A 394 -31.42 -72.74 -60.11
C THR A 394 -31.22 -74.26 -60.20
N LEU A 395 -30.59 -74.86 -59.19
CA LEU A 395 -30.36 -76.29 -59.16
C LEU A 395 -31.67 -77.07 -58.97
N ARG A 396 -32.59 -76.54 -58.16
CA ARG A 396 -33.94 -77.08 -57.98
C ARG A 396 -34.73 -77.03 -59.28
N GLU A 397 -34.72 -75.93 -60.01
CA GLU A 397 -35.38 -75.82 -61.33
C GLU A 397 -34.81 -76.84 -62.33
N LYS A 398 -33.48 -77.02 -62.35
CA LYS A 398 -32.83 -78.07 -63.16
C LYS A 398 -33.27 -79.47 -62.75
N PHE A 399 -33.35 -79.74 -61.44
CA PHE A 399 -33.83 -81.02 -60.93
C PHE A 399 -35.29 -81.27 -61.32
N GLU A 400 -36.17 -80.28 -61.16
CA GLU A 400 -37.57 -80.36 -61.57
C GLU A 400 -37.72 -80.56 -63.09
N ALA A 401 -36.87 -79.95 -63.91
CA ALA A 401 -36.83 -80.16 -65.36
C ALA A 401 -36.40 -81.60 -65.73
N LEU A 402 -35.33 -82.11 -65.11
CA LEU A 402 -34.88 -83.50 -65.28
C LEU A 402 -35.93 -84.51 -64.80
N GLN A 403 -36.63 -84.20 -63.72
CA GLN A 403 -37.72 -85.02 -63.20
C GLN A 403 -38.89 -85.10 -64.19
N LYS A 404 -39.30 -83.97 -64.80
CA LYS A 404 -40.31 -83.95 -65.86
C LYS A 404 -39.87 -84.68 -67.13
N GLU A 405 -38.58 -84.62 -67.48
CA GLU A 405 -38.03 -85.40 -68.59
C GLU A 405 -38.02 -86.89 -68.31
N ARG A 406 -37.62 -87.30 -67.10
CA ARG A 406 -37.74 -88.69 -66.64
C ARG A 406 -39.18 -89.19 -66.69
N GLU A 407 -40.15 -88.39 -66.24
CA GLU A 407 -41.58 -88.73 -66.31
C GLU A 407 -42.06 -88.89 -67.76
N ARG A 408 -41.65 -87.99 -68.67
CA ARG A 408 -41.94 -88.13 -70.12
C ARG A 408 -41.35 -89.40 -70.70
N LEU A 409 -40.09 -89.71 -70.41
CA LEU A 409 -39.43 -90.95 -70.87
C LEU A 409 -40.10 -92.20 -70.31
N LEU A 410 -40.60 -92.16 -69.06
CA LEU A 410 -41.38 -93.25 -68.48
C LEU A 410 -42.70 -93.47 -69.23
N ILE A 411 -43.42 -92.39 -69.54
CA ILE A 411 -44.66 -92.44 -70.34
C ILE A 411 -44.38 -92.98 -71.75
N GLU A 412 -43.33 -92.48 -72.41
CA GLU A 412 -42.93 -92.96 -73.74
C GLU A 412 -42.54 -94.45 -73.70
N ARG A 413 -41.75 -94.86 -72.70
CA ARG A 413 -41.43 -96.28 -72.47
C ARG A 413 -42.70 -97.11 -72.27
N ASP A 414 -43.66 -96.64 -71.48
CA ASP A 414 -44.91 -97.37 -71.24
C ASP A 414 -45.78 -97.48 -72.49
N SER A 415 -45.87 -96.42 -73.30
CA SER A 415 -46.55 -96.46 -74.59
C SER A 415 -45.86 -97.39 -75.59
N LEU A 416 -44.52 -97.37 -75.65
CA LEU A 416 -43.75 -98.32 -76.47
C LEU A 416 -43.91 -99.76 -76.00
N ARG A 417 -44.03 -99.98 -74.68
CA ARG A 417 -44.34 -101.31 -74.11
C ARG A 417 -45.75 -101.76 -74.53
N GLU A 418 -46.75 -100.89 -74.41
CA GLU A 418 -48.14 -101.16 -74.81
C GLU A 418 -48.23 -101.50 -76.30
N THR A 419 -47.62 -100.70 -77.18
CA THR A 419 -47.57 -101.00 -78.62
C THR A 419 -46.81 -102.30 -78.94
N ASN A 420 -45.76 -102.64 -78.20
CA ASN A 420 -45.08 -103.94 -78.34
C ASN A 420 -46.01 -105.08 -77.94
N ASP A 421 -46.74 -104.93 -76.84
CA ASP A 421 -47.72 -105.91 -76.37
C ASP A 421 -48.89 -106.06 -77.35
N GLU A 422 -49.40 -104.98 -77.95
CA GLU A 422 -50.41 -105.00 -79.02
C GLU A 422 -49.91 -105.70 -80.29
N LEU A 423 -48.67 -105.44 -80.70
CA LEU A 423 -48.05 -106.12 -81.84
C LEU A 423 -47.84 -107.62 -81.55
N ARG A 424 -47.46 -107.98 -80.33
CA ARG A 424 -47.39 -109.40 -79.89
C ARG A 424 -48.76 -110.05 -79.91
N CYS A 425 -49.80 -109.37 -79.44
CA CYS A 425 -51.19 -109.84 -79.51
C CYS A 425 -51.66 -109.99 -80.97
N SER A 426 -51.33 -109.04 -81.85
CA SER A 426 -51.62 -109.11 -83.29
C SER A 426 -50.88 -110.27 -83.97
N HIS A 427 -49.63 -110.52 -83.60
CA HIS A 427 -48.86 -111.67 -84.08
C HIS A 427 -49.45 -113.00 -83.58
N LEU A 428 -49.91 -113.08 -82.32
CA LEU A 428 -50.63 -114.23 -81.79
C LEU A 428 -51.97 -114.44 -82.51
N GLN A 429 -52.72 -113.38 -82.81
CA GLN A 429 -53.96 -113.45 -83.57
C GLN A 429 -53.74 -113.89 -85.04
N GLN A 430 -52.65 -113.43 -85.67
CA GLN A 430 -52.24 -113.87 -87.01
C GLN A 430 -51.75 -115.33 -87.01
N THR A 431 -51.09 -115.77 -85.94
CA THR A 431 -50.68 -117.17 -85.75
C THR A 431 -51.90 -118.07 -85.52
N CYS A 432 -52.92 -117.62 -84.77
CA CYS A 432 -54.19 -118.34 -84.57
C CYS A 432 -55.04 -118.47 -85.85
N LEU A 433 -54.97 -117.51 -86.78
CA LEU A 433 -55.66 -117.62 -88.08
C LEU A 433 -54.96 -118.57 -89.07
N VAL A 434 -53.69 -118.94 -88.83
CA VAL A 434 -52.93 -119.92 -89.62
C VAL A 434 -52.91 -121.31 -88.94
N GLN A 435 -53.23 -121.40 -87.65
CA GLN A 435 -53.31 -122.65 -86.87
C GLN A 435 -54.77 -123.05 -86.56
N SER A 436 -55.65 -122.93 -87.55
CA SER A 436 -57.04 -123.42 -87.49
C SER A 436 -57.21 -124.83 -88.10
N ASP A 437 -56.14 -125.63 -88.16
CA ASP A 437 -56.21 -127.04 -88.57
C ASP A 437 -55.21 -127.86 -87.73
N ALA A 438 -55.73 -128.89 -87.02
CA ALA A 438 -55.13 -129.73 -85.96
C ALA A 438 -55.27 -129.18 -84.52
N MET A 439 -56.42 -129.28 -83.83
CA MET A 439 -57.04 -130.49 -83.22
C MET A 439 -56.04 -131.32 -82.39
N LEU A 440 -56.32 -131.90 -81.22
CA LEU A 440 -57.43 -132.00 -80.26
C LEU A 440 -56.87 -132.85 -79.09
N SER A 441 -57.58 -132.87 -77.95
CA SER A 441 -57.46 -133.80 -76.79
C SER A 441 -56.32 -133.49 -75.81
N GLY A 442 -56.55 -133.17 -74.53
CA GLY A 442 -57.59 -133.58 -73.56
C GLY A 442 -56.91 -134.35 -72.41
N PRO A 443 -57.47 -134.52 -71.20
CA PRO A 443 -58.59 -133.84 -70.53
C PRO A 443 -58.20 -133.24 -69.14
N SER A 444 -59.05 -132.36 -68.61
CA SER A 444 -59.12 -131.97 -67.18
C SER A 444 -59.75 -133.12 -66.33
N PRO A 445 -60.14 -132.97 -65.04
CA PRO A 445 -59.91 -131.99 -63.95
C PRO A 445 -59.60 -132.79 -62.62
N PRO A 446 -59.94 -132.40 -61.36
CA PRO A 446 -60.49 -131.15 -60.81
C PRO A 446 -59.85 -130.61 -59.51
N LEU A 447 -60.25 -129.36 -59.22
CA LEU A 447 -60.39 -128.73 -57.90
C LEU A 447 -60.58 -129.73 -56.74
N GLU A 448 -59.91 -129.52 -55.59
CA GLU A 448 -60.47 -128.74 -54.48
C GLU A 448 -59.50 -128.65 -53.29
N ASN A 449 -59.68 -127.57 -52.52
CA ASN A 449 -59.00 -127.26 -51.27
C ASN A 449 -59.08 -128.43 -50.26
N LEU A 450 -57.93 -128.82 -49.73
CA LEU A 450 -57.86 -129.18 -48.31
C LEU A 450 -56.56 -128.63 -47.73
N ALA A 451 -56.74 -127.58 -46.95
CA ALA A 451 -55.74 -127.01 -46.08
C ALA A 451 -55.09 -128.10 -45.22
N ALA A 452 -53.81 -127.85 -44.92
CA ALA A 452 -53.10 -128.39 -43.78
C ALA A 452 -52.82 -129.90 -43.81
N GLU A 453 -51.77 -130.33 -44.54
CA GLU A 453 -50.91 -131.42 -44.02
C GLU A 453 -49.58 -131.62 -44.78
N ILE A 454 -48.86 -130.54 -45.08
CA ILE A 454 -47.41 -130.63 -45.27
C ILE A 454 -46.82 -129.38 -44.63
N LEU A 455 -45.87 -129.55 -43.72
CA LEU A 455 -44.93 -128.52 -43.28
C LEU A 455 -43.62 -128.78 -44.04
N PRO A 456 -43.34 -128.10 -45.19
CA PRO A 456 -42.06 -128.15 -45.88
C PRO A 456 -41.31 -126.80 -45.77
N ALA A 457 -40.06 -126.78 -46.20
CA ALA A 457 -39.04 -125.81 -45.82
C ALA A 457 -39.34 -124.33 -46.16
N GLU A 458 -40.32 -124.03 -47.01
CA GLU A 458 -40.66 -122.66 -47.44
C GLU A 458 -41.22 -121.77 -46.31
N LEU A 459 -41.89 -122.36 -45.31
CA LEU A 459 -42.35 -121.63 -44.12
C LEU A 459 -41.20 -121.24 -43.20
N LYS A 460 -40.15 -122.06 -43.10
CA LYS A 460 -38.95 -121.72 -42.30
C LYS A 460 -38.16 -120.60 -42.95
N GLU A 461 -38.02 -120.60 -44.27
CA GLU A 461 -37.33 -119.54 -45.01
C GLU A 461 -38.12 -118.23 -45.03
N SER A 462 -39.45 -118.30 -45.09
CA SER A 462 -40.32 -117.12 -44.95
C SER A 462 -40.31 -116.57 -43.52
N VAL A 463 -40.27 -117.42 -42.49
CA VAL A 463 -40.10 -116.97 -41.09
C VAL A 463 -38.73 -116.32 -40.88
N VAL A 464 -37.64 -116.85 -41.45
CA VAL A 464 -36.31 -116.22 -41.35
C VAL A 464 -36.25 -114.89 -42.11
N ARG A 465 -36.84 -114.78 -43.31
CA ARG A 465 -36.96 -113.50 -44.03
C ARG A 465 -37.79 -112.49 -43.24
N LEU A 466 -38.95 -112.88 -42.71
CA LEU A 466 -39.79 -112.02 -41.87
C LEU A 466 -39.11 -111.66 -40.54
N GLN A 467 -38.26 -112.53 -39.98
CA GLN A 467 -37.44 -112.22 -38.80
C GLN A 467 -36.32 -111.23 -39.11
N GLN A 468 -35.67 -111.36 -40.27
CA GLN A 468 -34.67 -110.39 -40.73
C GLN A 468 -35.32 -109.05 -41.06
N GLU A 469 -36.47 -109.06 -41.74
CA GLU A 469 -37.27 -107.86 -42.03
C GLU A 469 -37.78 -107.20 -40.74
N ASN A 470 -38.31 -107.95 -39.77
CA ASN A 470 -38.64 -107.42 -38.44
C ASN A 470 -37.43 -106.82 -37.74
N LYS A 471 -36.26 -107.48 -37.81
CA LYS A 471 -35.04 -106.94 -37.21
C LYS A 471 -34.60 -105.65 -37.88
N MET A 472 -34.72 -105.55 -39.20
CA MET A 472 -34.44 -104.32 -39.96
C MET A 472 -35.45 -103.21 -39.62
N LEU A 473 -36.74 -103.54 -39.53
CA LEU A 473 -37.79 -102.61 -39.13
C LEU A 473 -37.60 -102.11 -37.69
N CYS A 474 -37.19 -102.97 -36.75
CA CYS A 474 -36.85 -102.54 -35.38
C CYS A 474 -35.65 -101.58 -35.35
N VAL A 475 -34.61 -101.82 -36.16
CA VAL A 475 -33.47 -100.88 -36.26
C VAL A 475 -33.89 -99.56 -36.92
N GLN A 476 -34.75 -99.63 -37.93
CA GLN A 476 -35.29 -98.45 -38.58
C GLN A 476 -36.19 -97.64 -37.63
N GLU A 477 -37.05 -98.31 -36.85
CA GLU A 477 -37.89 -97.69 -35.82
C GLU A 477 -37.05 -97.05 -34.72
N ALA A 478 -35.99 -97.71 -34.24
CA ALA A 478 -35.05 -97.12 -33.30
C ALA A 478 -34.38 -95.85 -33.86
N SER A 479 -33.99 -95.86 -35.14
CA SER A 479 -33.42 -94.67 -35.79
C SER A 479 -34.42 -93.53 -35.95
N TYR A 480 -35.71 -93.85 -36.15
CA TYR A 480 -36.78 -92.85 -36.17
C TYR A 480 -37.07 -92.31 -34.77
N GLN A 481 -37.04 -93.16 -33.74
CA GLN A 481 -37.18 -92.76 -32.34
C GLN A 481 -36.03 -91.82 -31.92
N GLU A 482 -34.79 -92.12 -32.29
CA GLU A 482 -33.65 -91.22 -32.05
C GLU A 482 -33.84 -89.86 -32.73
N ARG A 483 -34.23 -89.83 -34.00
CA ARG A 483 -34.52 -88.58 -34.72
C ARG A 483 -35.69 -87.80 -34.12
N LEU A 484 -36.73 -88.51 -33.65
CA LEU A 484 -37.85 -87.88 -32.95
C LEU A 484 -37.38 -87.25 -31.64
N CYS A 485 -36.57 -87.94 -30.83
CA CYS A 485 -35.99 -87.37 -29.62
C CYS A 485 -35.08 -86.16 -29.90
N GLU A 486 -34.28 -86.20 -30.97
CA GLU A 486 -33.46 -85.06 -31.39
C GLU A 486 -34.33 -83.85 -31.78
N LEU A 487 -35.40 -84.07 -32.55
CA LEU A 487 -36.35 -83.03 -32.94
C LEU A 487 -37.13 -82.49 -31.74
N GLU A 488 -37.52 -83.34 -30.79
CA GLU A 488 -38.16 -82.95 -29.54
C GLU A 488 -37.22 -82.07 -28.70
N ASN A 489 -35.95 -82.44 -28.58
CA ASN A 489 -34.94 -81.64 -27.89
C ASN A 489 -34.74 -80.28 -28.56
N LEU A 490 -34.63 -80.23 -29.89
CA LEU A 490 -34.50 -78.96 -30.63
C LEU A 490 -35.75 -78.09 -30.49
N LEU A 491 -36.94 -78.70 -30.48
CA LEU A 491 -38.20 -77.98 -30.24
C LEU A 491 -38.24 -77.43 -28.82
N GLU A 492 -37.82 -78.20 -27.81
CA GLU A 492 -37.70 -77.74 -26.44
C GLU A 492 -36.69 -76.59 -26.29
N GLU A 493 -35.52 -76.68 -26.91
CA GLU A 493 -34.52 -75.61 -26.89
C GLU A 493 -35.01 -74.34 -27.57
N SER A 494 -35.68 -74.47 -28.73
CA SER A 494 -36.35 -73.37 -29.42
C SER A 494 -37.44 -72.74 -28.54
N ASN A 495 -38.27 -73.55 -27.88
CA ASN A 495 -39.30 -73.07 -26.96
C ASN A 495 -38.69 -72.38 -25.73
N ARG A 496 -37.61 -72.92 -25.15
CA ARG A 496 -36.88 -72.26 -24.05
C ARG A 496 -36.25 -70.94 -24.48
N SER A 497 -35.75 -70.86 -25.71
CA SER A 497 -35.22 -69.62 -26.29
C SER A 497 -36.34 -68.58 -26.50
N LYS A 498 -37.45 -69.01 -27.09
CA LYS A 498 -38.66 -68.19 -27.28
C LYS A 498 -39.19 -67.65 -25.95
N ASN A 499 -39.31 -68.50 -24.92
CA ASN A 499 -39.78 -68.08 -23.60
C ASN A 499 -38.85 -67.07 -22.92
N ARG A 500 -37.53 -67.19 -23.13
CA ARG A 500 -36.54 -66.19 -22.67
C ARG A 500 -36.75 -64.85 -23.37
N LEU A 501 -36.85 -64.87 -24.69
CA LEU A 501 -37.09 -63.66 -25.48
C LEU A 501 -38.44 -63.01 -25.15
N GLU A 502 -39.50 -63.78 -24.94
CA GLU A 502 -40.80 -63.26 -24.50
C GLU A 502 -40.73 -62.63 -23.12
N SER A 503 -39.97 -63.22 -22.19
CA SER A 503 -39.75 -62.67 -20.85
C SER A 503 -38.96 -61.36 -20.90
N GLU A 504 -37.90 -61.30 -21.69
CA GLU A 504 -37.12 -60.08 -21.93
C GLU A 504 -37.96 -59.00 -22.63
N ASN A 505 -38.76 -59.39 -23.62
CA ASN A 505 -39.66 -58.46 -24.32
C ASN A 505 -40.70 -57.87 -23.36
N ARG A 506 -41.29 -58.70 -22.47
CA ARG A 506 -42.20 -58.22 -21.42
C ARG A 506 -41.52 -57.24 -20.47
N LEU A 507 -40.28 -57.51 -20.05
CA LEU A 507 -39.52 -56.61 -19.19
C LEU A 507 -39.19 -55.29 -19.90
N ASN A 508 -38.78 -55.34 -21.16
CA ASN A 508 -38.51 -54.15 -21.96
C ASN A 508 -39.80 -53.34 -22.18
N GLN A 509 -40.94 -53.98 -22.39
CA GLN A 509 -42.24 -53.30 -22.47
C GLN A 509 -42.59 -52.60 -21.14
N GLN A 510 -42.33 -53.23 -19.99
CA GLN A 510 -42.52 -52.60 -18.68
C GLN A 510 -41.60 -51.39 -18.51
N GLN A 511 -40.32 -51.51 -18.85
CA GLN A 511 -39.38 -50.38 -18.80
C GLN A 511 -39.79 -49.24 -19.73
N ILE A 512 -40.28 -49.55 -20.94
CA ILE A 512 -40.80 -48.53 -21.86
C ILE A 512 -42.02 -47.83 -21.27
N LEU A 513 -42.93 -48.57 -20.61
CA LEU A 513 -44.09 -47.97 -19.93
C LEU A 513 -43.66 -47.08 -18.75
N GLU A 514 -42.68 -47.52 -17.96
CA GLU A 514 -42.12 -46.71 -16.86
C GLU A 514 -41.44 -45.45 -17.37
N LEU A 515 -40.63 -45.56 -18.43
CA LEU A 515 -39.99 -44.40 -19.06
C LEU A 515 -41.00 -43.46 -19.69
N ARG A 516 -42.08 -43.98 -20.29
CA ARG A 516 -43.19 -43.15 -20.81
C ARG A 516 -43.91 -42.44 -19.68
N ALA A 517 -44.23 -43.13 -18.58
CA ALA A 517 -44.85 -42.51 -17.41
C ALA A 517 -43.95 -41.44 -16.77
N LEU A 518 -42.63 -41.66 -16.74
CA LEU A 518 -41.66 -40.66 -16.28
C LEU A 518 -41.61 -39.45 -17.23
N ILE A 519 -41.63 -39.67 -18.54
CA ILE A 519 -41.68 -38.59 -19.54
C ILE A 519 -43.00 -37.81 -19.39
N GLU A 520 -44.14 -38.48 -19.22
CA GLU A 520 -45.44 -37.85 -18.99
C GLU A 520 -45.47 -37.06 -17.68
N GLU A 521 -44.88 -37.58 -16.60
CA GLU A 521 -44.73 -36.86 -15.33
C GLU A 521 -43.82 -35.63 -15.48
N LEU A 522 -42.70 -35.76 -16.21
CA LEU A 522 -41.81 -34.64 -16.50
C LEU A 522 -42.50 -33.60 -17.39
N GLN A 523 -43.26 -34.02 -18.40
CA GLN A 523 -44.08 -33.14 -19.23
C GLN A 523 -45.18 -32.46 -18.42
N ARG A 524 -45.83 -33.18 -17.49
CA ARG A 524 -46.84 -32.62 -16.59
C ARG A 524 -46.21 -31.59 -15.65
N ARG A 525 -45.05 -31.85 -15.07
CA ARG A 525 -44.29 -30.87 -14.27
C ARG A 525 -43.86 -29.67 -15.11
N LEU A 526 -43.46 -29.88 -16.36
CA LEU A 526 -43.11 -28.80 -17.28
C LEU A 526 -44.34 -27.95 -17.63
N GLN A 527 -45.51 -28.59 -17.78
CA GLN A 527 -46.78 -27.94 -18.11
C GLN A 527 -47.43 -27.28 -16.89
N GLU A 528 -47.27 -27.84 -15.68
CA GLU A 528 -47.59 -27.18 -14.41
C GLU A 528 -46.67 -25.98 -14.16
N HIS A 529 -45.40 -26.05 -14.57
CA HIS A 529 -44.52 -24.87 -14.64
C HIS A 529 -44.93 -23.88 -15.74
N GLY A 530 -45.46 -24.36 -16.87
CA GLY A 530 -45.98 -23.55 -17.96
C GLY A 530 -47.30 -22.83 -17.61
N ASN A 531 -48.15 -23.45 -16.79
CA ASN A 531 -49.43 -22.89 -16.34
C ASN A 531 -49.28 -21.88 -15.17
N ARG A 532 -48.05 -21.61 -14.70
CA ARG A 532 -47.74 -20.42 -13.91
C ARG A 532 -47.45 -19.23 -14.83
N GLU A 533 -48.39 -18.92 -15.72
CA GLU A 533 -48.28 -17.76 -16.63
C GLU A 533 -48.14 -16.44 -15.87
N GLU A 534 -48.65 -16.37 -14.63
CA GLU A 534 -48.44 -15.23 -13.72
C GLU A 534 -46.96 -15.11 -13.28
N ASP A 535 -46.29 -16.21 -12.90
CA ASP A 535 -44.87 -16.16 -12.53
C ASP A 535 -43.97 -15.91 -13.75
N SER A 536 -44.31 -16.43 -14.93
CA SER A 536 -43.59 -16.14 -16.18
C SER A 536 -43.75 -14.68 -16.61
N SER A 537 -44.92 -14.09 -16.43
CA SER A 537 -45.14 -12.65 -16.65
C SER A 537 -44.40 -11.78 -15.63
N ILE A 538 -44.33 -12.20 -14.36
CA ILE A 538 -43.57 -11.51 -13.31
C ILE A 538 -42.07 -11.67 -13.55
N LEU A 539 -41.60 -12.83 -13.99
CA LEU A 539 -40.19 -13.05 -14.34
C LEU A 539 -39.79 -12.30 -15.60
N LYS A 540 -40.66 -12.25 -16.63
CA LYS A 540 -40.45 -11.42 -17.82
C LYS A 540 -40.42 -9.94 -17.44
N ARG A 541 -41.38 -9.47 -16.66
CA ARG A 541 -41.40 -8.07 -16.17
C ARG A 541 -40.17 -7.74 -15.34
N LYS A 542 -39.73 -8.65 -14.46
CA LYS A 542 -38.47 -8.49 -13.70
C LYS A 542 -37.24 -8.56 -14.59
N LEU A 543 -37.24 -9.40 -15.63
CA LEU A 543 -36.16 -9.48 -16.60
C LEU A 543 -36.09 -8.20 -17.44
N ASP A 544 -37.23 -7.67 -17.86
CA ASP A 544 -37.35 -6.40 -18.58
C ASP A 544 -36.93 -5.23 -17.68
N GLU A 545 -37.34 -5.20 -16.41
CA GLU A 545 -36.86 -4.24 -15.41
C GLU A 545 -35.35 -4.36 -15.18
N HIS A 546 -34.81 -5.58 -15.09
CA HIS A 546 -33.36 -5.78 -14.96
C HIS A 546 -32.60 -5.40 -16.22
N LEU A 547 -33.17 -5.60 -17.40
CA LEU A 547 -32.60 -5.16 -18.67
C LEU A 547 -32.65 -3.64 -18.78
N GLU A 548 -33.72 -2.99 -18.33
CA GLU A 548 -33.84 -1.52 -18.31
C GLU A 548 -32.86 -0.92 -17.31
N MET A 549 -32.76 -1.46 -16.09
CA MET A 549 -31.75 -1.09 -15.10
C MET A 549 -30.32 -1.32 -15.61
N LEU A 550 -30.10 -2.39 -16.40
CA LEU A 550 -28.80 -2.65 -17.03
C LEU A 550 -28.51 -1.61 -18.13
N HIS A 551 -29.49 -1.22 -18.93
CA HIS A 551 -29.36 -0.18 -19.94
C HIS A 551 -29.14 1.21 -19.31
N GLU A 552 -29.83 1.53 -18.22
CA GLU A 552 -29.63 2.75 -17.43
C GLU A 552 -28.25 2.77 -16.81
N ALA A 553 -27.83 1.68 -16.16
CA ALA A 553 -26.48 1.55 -15.62
C ALA A 553 -25.41 1.62 -16.73
N HIS A 554 -25.67 1.06 -17.91
CA HIS A 554 -24.75 1.15 -19.06
C HIS A 554 -24.69 2.59 -19.60
N SER A 555 -25.82 3.28 -19.68
CA SER A 555 -25.91 4.69 -20.06
C SER A 555 -25.22 5.61 -19.05
N GLU A 556 -25.38 5.35 -17.75
CA GLU A 556 -24.66 6.06 -16.70
C GLU A 556 -23.17 5.77 -16.71
N LEU A 557 -22.77 4.51 -16.92
CA LEU A 557 -21.36 4.15 -17.08
C LEU A 557 -20.76 4.78 -18.33
N GLN A 558 -21.53 4.89 -19.41
CA GLN A 558 -21.09 5.54 -20.64
C GLN A 558 -20.95 7.06 -20.43
N LYS A 559 -21.92 7.72 -19.78
CA LYS A 559 -21.80 9.13 -19.38
C LYS A 559 -20.62 9.35 -18.43
N LYS A 560 -20.39 8.45 -17.48
CA LYS A 560 -19.22 8.49 -16.57
C LYS A 560 -17.92 8.24 -17.33
N ARG A 561 -17.90 7.35 -18.34
CA ARG A 561 -16.75 7.14 -19.23
C ARG A 561 -16.48 8.37 -20.08
N GLU A 562 -17.48 8.97 -20.70
CA GLU A 562 -17.35 10.21 -21.47
C GLU A 562 -16.92 11.38 -20.57
N TYR A 563 -17.43 11.46 -19.34
CA TYR A 563 -16.99 12.45 -18.35
C TYR A 563 -15.55 12.19 -17.90
N ILE A 564 -15.17 10.93 -17.65
CA ILE A 564 -13.79 10.54 -17.38
C ILE A 564 -12.91 10.87 -18.60
N GLU A 565 -13.35 10.67 -19.83
CA GLU A 565 -12.62 11.00 -21.06
C GLU A 565 -12.50 12.52 -21.26
N THR A 566 -13.46 13.32 -20.75
CA THR A 566 -13.34 14.78 -20.72
C THR A 566 -12.44 15.29 -19.58
N LEU A 567 -12.30 14.51 -18.51
CA LEU A 567 -11.43 14.78 -17.36
C LEU A 567 -10.02 14.19 -17.55
N GLU A 568 -9.87 13.14 -18.36
CA GLU A 568 -8.61 12.62 -18.86
C GLU A 568 -8.06 13.70 -19.79
N PRO A 569 -7.01 14.40 -19.36
CA PRO A 569 -6.56 15.54 -20.12
C PRO A 569 -5.99 15.02 -21.44
N LYS A 570 -6.10 15.84 -22.51
CA LYS A 570 -5.25 15.79 -23.73
C LYS A 570 -3.74 15.91 -23.43
N ALA A 571 -3.34 15.65 -22.19
CA ALA A 571 -2.00 15.59 -21.66
C ALA A 571 -1.23 14.39 -22.19
N ASP A 572 -1.84 13.28 -22.63
CA ASP A 572 -1.04 12.14 -23.09
C ASP A 572 -0.21 12.46 -24.35
N LEU A 573 -0.74 13.25 -25.29
CA LEU A 573 0.02 13.70 -26.46
C LEU A 573 1.11 14.73 -26.14
N ASN A 574 0.82 15.66 -25.23
CA ASN A 574 1.80 16.67 -24.81
C ASN A 574 2.85 16.10 -23.84
N MET A 575 2.47 15.16 -22.99
CA MET A 575 3.34 14.46 -22.06
C MET A 575 4.20 13.45 -22.81
N SER A 576 3.66 12.71 -23.78
CA SER A 576 4.45 11.84 -24.66
C SER A 576 5.48 12.65 -25.45
N ARG A 577 5.09 13.79 -26.04
CA ARG A 577 6.05 14.69 -26.71
C ARG A 577 7.10 15.24 -25.75
N LYS A 578 6.72 15.62 -24.54
CA LYS A 578 7.66 16.11 -23.52
C LYS A 578 8.62 15.01 -23.06
N VAL A 579 8.14 13.77 -22.95
CA VAL A 579 8.95 12.60 -22.63
C VAL A 579 9.94 12.33 -23.77
N ASP A 580 9.51 12.39 -25.03
CA ASP A 580 10.39 12.20 -26.18
C ASP A 580 11.46 13.31 -26.28
N GLU A 581 11.07 14.57 -26.05
CA GLU A 581 12.01 15.71 -25.96
C GLU A 581 13.02 15.53 -24.82
N LEU A 582 12.56 15.13 -23.63
CA LEU A 582 13.44 14.89 -22.48
C LEU A 582 14.38 13.71 -22.72
N GLN A 583 13.91 12.65 -23.38
CA GLN A 583 14.77 11.52 -23.78
C GLN A 583 15.83 11.96 -24.80
N GLN A 584 15.50 12.85 -25.73
CA GLN A 584 16.46 13.39 -26.69
C GLN A 584 17.50 14.29 -26.02
N ILE A 585 17.09 15.14 -25.08
CA ILE A 585 18.00 15.97 -24.28
C ILE A 585 18.91 15.11 -23.41
N LEU A 586 18.38 14.06 -22.78
CA LEU A 586 19.17 13.13 -21.97
C LEU A 586 20.26 12.45 -22.82
N ARG A 587 19.89 11.92 -24.01
CA ARG A 587 20.85 11.32 -24.95
C ARG A 587 21.93 12.31 -25.39
N GLN A 588 21.57 13.58 -25.63
CA GLN A 588 22.55 14.61 -25.96
C GLN A 588 23.50 14.88 -24.78
N LYS A 589 22.99 14.92 -23.55
CA LYS A 589 23.81 15.11 -22.35
C LYS A 589 24.74 13.93 -22.07
N ASP A 590 24.29 12.71 -22.32
CA ASP A 590 25.13 11.50 -22.20
C ASP A 590 26.28 11.53 -23.22
N GLU A 591 26.00 11.97 -24.46
CA GLU A 591 27.03 12.13 -25.48
C GLU A 591 28.02 13.26 -25.14
N ASP A 592 27.53 14.41 -24.67
CA ASP A 592 28.37 15.52 -24.20
C ASP A 592 29.24 15.08 -23.01
N MET A 593 28.68 14.30 -22.07
CA MET A 593 29.39 13.74 -20.93
C MET A 593 30.48 12.77 -21.37
N ARG A 594 30.19 11.89 -22.33
CA ARG A 594 31.18 10.98 -22.92
C ARG A 594 32.33 11.73 -23.59
N VAL A 595 32.04 12.79 -24.35
CA VAL A 595 33.06 13.64 -24.98
C VAL A 595 33.91 14.34 -23.92
N MET A 596 33.29 14.83 -22.84
CA MET A 596 34.00 15.44 -21.72
C MET A 596 34.89 14.42 -20.98
N GLU A 597 34.40 13.22 -20.72
CA GLU A 597 35.17 12.12 -20.12
C GLU A 597 36.37 11.73 -20.98
N GLU A 598 36.21 11.62 -22.29
CA GLU A 598 37.34 11.38 -23.21
C GLU A 598 38.36 12.51 -23.15
N ARG A 599 37.90 13.76 -23.06
CA ARG A 599 38.78 14.92 -22.96
C ARG A 599 39.54 14.93 -21.63
N TYR A 600 38.86 14.65 -20.51
CA TYR A 600 39.50 14.50 -19.20
C TYR A 600 40.49 13.34 -19.19
N LYS A 601 40.13 12.19 -19.77
CA LYS A 601 41.03 11.05 -19.91
C LYS A 601 42.31 11.44 -20.66
N ARG A 602 42.19 12.20 -21.75
CA ARG A 602 43.37 12.73 -22.48
C ARG A 602 44.21 13.68 -21.62
N TYR A 603 43.59 14.54 -20.80
CA TYR A 603 44.34 15.41 -19.88
C TYR A 603 45.05 14.64 -18.78
N VAL A 604 44.37 13.65 -18.18
CA VAL A 604 44.95 12.80 -17.15
C VAL A 604 46.07 11.94 -17.73
N ASP A 605 45.92 11.41 -18.95
CA ASP A 605 46.96 10.62 -19.60
C ASP A 605 48.17 11.50 -19.98
N LYS A 606 47.95 12.75 -20.42
CA LYS A 606 49.01 13.75 -20.58
C LYS A 606 49.72 14.04 -19.26
N ALA A 607 48.98 14.27 -18.17
CA ALA A 607 49.53 14.50 -16.85
C ALA A 607 50.32 13.27 -16.35
N ARG A 608 49.81 12.06 -16.57
CA ARG A 608 50.52 10.80 -16.28
C ARG A 608 51.80 10.68 -17.07
N THR A 609 51.81 10.99 -18.37
CA THR A 609 53.05 10.98 -19.15
C THR A 609 54.05 12.02 -18.65
N VAL A 610 53.59 13.23 -18.29
CA VAL A 610 54.45 14.29 -17.74
C VAL A 610 55.05 13.87 -16.39
N ILE A 611 54.25 13.33 -15.48
CA ILE A 611 54.71 12.78 -14.19
C ILE A 611 55.72 11.65 -14.42
N LYS A 612 55.44 10.75 -15.37
CA LYS A 612 56.32 9.62 -15.70
C LYS A 612 57.63 10.06 -16.36
N THR A 613 57.65 11.20 -17.07
CA THR A 613 58.88 11.81 -17.59
C THR A 613 59.64 12.65 -16.57
N LEU A 614 58.95 13.21 -15.56
CA LEU A 614 59.56 14.05 -14.53
C LEU A 614 60.12 13.24 -13.35
N ASP A 615 59.68 11.99 -13.14
CA ASP A 615 60.19 11.16 -12.04
C ASP A 615 60.43 9.69 -12.42
N PRO A 616 61.61 9.36 -12.98
CA PRO A 616 62.00 7.96 -13.21
C PRO A 616 62.62 7.28 -11.98
N LYS A 617 62.71 7.94 -10.80
CA LYS A 617 63.60 7.46 -9.73
C LYS A 617 63.03 7.32 -8.33
N GLN A 618 61.79 7.72 -8.03
CA GLN A 618 61.18 7.42 -6.72
C GLN A 618 60.13 6.32 -6.79
N GLN A 619 60.58 5.08 -6.97
CA GLN A 619 59.77 3.90 -6.69
C GLN A 619 60.22 3.33 -5.35
N ASN A 620 59.35 3.46 -4.34
CA ASN A 620 59.43 2.88 -2.98
C ASN A 620 59.93 3.78 -1.83
N TYR A 621 59.33 4.96 -1.63
CA TYR A 621 59.22 5.48 -0.27
C TYR A 621 57.76 5.85 0.03
N ILE A 622 57.08 4.98 0.79
CA ILE A 622 55.77 5.27 1.36
C ILE A 622 56.02 5.90 2.73
N PRO A 623 55.61 7.16 2.96
CA PRO A 623 55.73 7.82 4.25
C PRO A 623 55.16 6.97 5.40
N PRO A 624 55.82 6.93 6.57
CA PRO A 624 55.42 6.07 7.69
C PRO A 624 53.99 6.34 8.20
N GLU A 625 53.47 7.57 8.07
CA GLU A 625 52.07 7.90 8.37
C GLU A 625 51.08 7.23 7.43
N ILE A 626 51.40 7.14 6.13
CA ILE A 626 50.56 6.44 5.14
C ILE A 626 50.60 4.93 5.41
N GLN A 627 51.73 4.39 5.86
CA GLN A 627 51.82 2.99 6.27
C GLN A 627 51.02 2.71 7.54
N ALA A 628 51.03 3.62 8.52
CA ALA A 628 50.22 3.52 9.73
C ALA A 628 48.71 3.57 9.44
N LEU A 629 48.28 4.48 8.57
CA LEU A 629 46.88 4.58 8.13
C LEU A 629 46.44 3.33 7.34
N LYS A 630 47.31 2.75 6.52
CA LYS A 630 47.04 1.47 5.84
C LYS A 630 46.86 0.31 6.83
N ASN A 631 47.69 0.28 7.88
CA ASN A 631 47.56 -0.74 8.93
C ASN A 631 46.26 -0.57 9.72
N GLN A 632 45.88 0.65 10.07
CA GLN A 632 44.60 0.93 10.74
C GLN A 632 43.40 0.57 9.86
N LEU A 633 43.46 0.89 8.56
CA LEU A 633 42.41 0.51 7.62
C LEU A 633 42.28 -1.02 7.53
N HIS A 634 43.41 -1.73 7.46
CA HIS A 634 43.42 -3.20 7.46
C HIS A 634 42.85 -3.79 8.76
N GLU A 635 43.15 -3.19 9.91
CA GLU A 635 42.63 -3.60 11.21
C GLU A 635 41.11 -3.34 11.30
N LYS A 636 40.62 -2.21 10.79
CA LYS A 636 39.18 -1.93 10.68
C LYS A 636 38.49 -2.91 9.73
N ASP A 637 39.09 -3.23 8.59
CA ASP A 637 38.56 -4.20 7.63
C ASP A 637 38.53 -5.62 8.17
N THR A 638 39.52 -6.02 9.00
CA THR A 638 39.47 -7.30 9.71
C THR A 638 38.38 -7.29 10.77
N ARG A 639 38.20 -6.21 11.52
CA ARG A 639 37.13 -6.06 12.51
C ARG A 639 35.74 -6.14 11.88
N ILE A 640 35.53 -5.46 10.75
CA ILE A 640 34.29 -5.50 9.98
C ILE A 640 33.98 -6.94 9.55
N ARG A 641 34.95 -7.64 8.95
CA ARG A 641 34.77 -9.05 8.54
C ARG A 641 34.43 -9.99 9.72
N HIS A 642 34.99 -9.75 10.90
CA HIS A 642 34.63 -10.53 12.09
C HIS A 642 33.19 -10.25 12.53
N LEU A 643 32.79 -8.97 12.57
CA LEU A 643 31.42 -8.58 12.93
C LEU A 643 30.38 -9.10 11.93
N GLU A 644 30.69 -9.07 10.64
CA GLU A 644 29.84 -9.65 9.59
C GLU A 644 29.66 -11.16 9.79
N LYS A 645 30.75 -11.88 10.11
CA LYS A 645 30.69 -13.32 10.37
C LYS A 645 29.89 -13.65 11.63
N ASP A 646 30.04 -12.86 12.70
CA ASP A 646 29.27 -13.02 13.93
C ASP A 646 27.79 -12.73 13.69
N PHE A 647 27.47 -11.67 12.93
CA PHE A 647 26.11 -11.34 12.55
C PHE A 647 25.45 -12.45 11.73
N GLU A 648 26.15 -13.00 10.74
CA GLU A 648 25.63 -14.11 9.93
C GLU A 648 25.39 -15.37 10.78
N LYS A 649 26.27 -15.64 11.74
CA LYS A 649 26.09 -16.74 12.70
C LYS A 649 24.85 -16.52 13.58
N THR A 650 24.64 -15.32 14.12
CA THR A 650 23.46 -14.99 14.93
C THR A 650 22.18 -15.04 14.10
N LYS A 651 22.23 -14.60 12.84
CA LYS A 651 21.11 -14.71 11.90
C LYS A 651 20.76 -16.18 11.64
N SER A 652 21.75 -17.01 11.31
CA SER A 652 21.53 -18.44 11.10
C SER A 652 20.98 -19.16 12.35
N GLN A 653 21.39 -18.75 13.55
CA GLN A 653 20.83 -19.28 14.81
C GLN A 653 19.37 -18.88 14.97
N ARG A 654 19.02 -17.61 14.74
CA ARG A 654 17.62 -17.15 14.78
C ARG A 654 16.75 -17.87 13.76
N ASP A 655 17.22 -18.03 12.53
CA ASP A 655 16.47 -18.77 11.50
C ASP A 655 16.24 -20.24 11.89
N GLN A 656 17.21 -20.86 12.58
CA GLN A 656 17.06 -22.22 13.08
C GLN A 656 16.07 -22.30 14.26
N GLU A 657 16.10 -21.33 15.17
CA GLU A 657 15.13 -21.21 16.27
C GLU A 657 13.71 -20.99 15.74
N GLU A 658 13.53 -20.12 14.75
CA GLU A 658 12.24 -19.88 14.09
C GLU A 658 11.71 -21.16 13.45
N LYS A 659 12.55 -21.94 12.75
CA LYS A 659 12.16 -23.23 12.18
C LYS A 659 11.72 -24.23 13.25
N LEU A 660 12.42 -24.27 14.39
CA LEU A 660 12.06 -25.13 15.51
C LEU A 660 10.72 -24.71 16.13
N ILE A 661 10.48 -23.40 16.29
CA ILE A 661 9.21 -22.86 16.79
C ILE A 661 8.07 -23.21 15.83
N ILE A 662 8.25 -22.99 14.52
CA ILE A 662 7.25 -23.32 13.50
C ILE A 662 6.93 -24.82 13.51
N SER A 663 7.95 -25.68 13.58
CA SER A 663 7.78 -27.13 13.66
C SER A 663 7.05 -27.55 14.94
N ALA A 664 7.42 -26.98 16.09
CA ALA A 664 6.73 -27.24 17.36
C ALA A 664 5.26 -26.82 17.32
N TRP A 665 4.96 -25.67 16.70
CA TRP A 665 3.60 -25.16 16.56
C TRP A 665 2.76 -26.01 15.62
N TYR A 666 3.33 -26.42 14.48
CA TYR A 666 2.69 -27.36 13.56
C TYR A 666 2.39 -28.71 14.22
N ASN A 667 3.35 -29.29 14.94
CA ASN A 667 3.16 -30.55 15.66
C ASN A 667 2.10 -30.43 16.77
N MET A 668 2.06 -29.29 17.47
CA MET A 668 1.00 -29.01 18.45
C MET A 668 -0.36 -28.90 17.78
N GLY A 669 -0.46 -28.18 16.65
CA GLY A 669 -1.67 -28.05 15.85
C GLY A 669 -2.19 -29.41 15.35
N MET A 670 -1.29 -30.24 14.84
CA MET A 670 -1.60 -31.62 14.43
C MET A 670 -2.08 -32.48 15.62
N SER A 671 -1.44 -32.37 16.78
CA SER A 671 -1.87 -33.09 17.98
C SER A 671 -3.26 -32.66 18.47
N LEU A 672 -3.58 -31.37 18.38
CA LEU A 672 -4.91 -30.85 18.71
C LEU A 672 -5.96 -31.31 17.70
N GLN A 673 -5.65 -31.27 16.40
CA GLN A 673 -6.54 -31.82 15.38
C GLN A 673 -6.77 -33.31 15.56
N GLN A 674 -5.74 -34.08 15.87
CA GLN A 674 -5.87 -35.52 16.15
C GLN A 674 -6.78 -35.77 17.35
N LYS A 675 -6.63 -35.01 18.45
CA LYS A 675 -7.54 -35.10 19.61
C LYS A 675 -8.99 -34.79 19.26
N VAL A 676 -9.24 -33.77 18.45
CA VAL A 676 -10.59 -33.41 18.01
C VAL A 676 -11.19 -34.47 17.08
N VAL A 677 -10.36 -35.09 16.23
CA VAL A 677 -10.78 -36.21 15.38
C VAL A 677 -11.04 -37.47 16.21
N ASP A 678 -10.19 -37.79 17.17
CA ASP A 678 -10.36 -38.91 18.10
C ASP A 678 -11.62 -38.75 18.96
N GLU A 679 -11.93 -37.53 19.45
CA GLU A 679 -13.17 -37.21 20.16
C GLU A 679 -14.42 -37.35 19.27
N ARG A 680 -14.32 -37.08 17.96
CA ARG A 680 -15.42 -37.23 17.00
C ARG A 680 -15.62 -38.66 16.51
N THR A 681 -14.57 -39.47 16.50
CA THR A 681 -14.59 -40.87 16.05
C THR A 681 -14.85 -41.86 17.19
N SER A 682 -14.72 -41.45 18.46
CA SER A 682 -15.16 -42.27 19.59
C SER A 682 -16.69 -42.37 19.62
N ALA A 683 -17.23 -43.57 19.40
CA ALA A 683 -18.64 -43.89 19.60
C ALA A 683 -19.07 -43.59 21.06
N PRO A 684 -20.36 -43.25 21.33
CA PRO A 684 -20.82 -42.87 22.66
C PRO A 684 -20.85 -44.10 23.57
N SER A 685 -19.70 -44.43 24.16
CA SER A 685 -19.61 -45.46 25.17
C SER A 685 -20.15 -44.88 26.49
N GLY A 686 -21.38 -45.26 26.81
CA GLY A 686 -21.99 -45.33 28.15
C GLY A 686 -21.63 -44.24 29.14
N ALA A 687 -22.62 -43.40 29.46
CA ALA A 687 -22.61 -42.40 30.53
C ALA A 687 -21.69 -42.76 31.71
N GLN A 688 -20.48 -42.18 31.72
CA GLN A 688 -19.60 -42.29 32.87
C GLN A 688 -20.10 -41.33 33.96
N SER A 689 -20.39 -41.88 35.13
CA SER A 689 -20.74 -41.12 36.34
C SER A 689 -19.68 -40.04 36.62
N PHE A 690 -20.13 -38.87 37.08
CA PHE A 690 -19.30 -37.69 37.42
C PHE A 690 -18.06 -38.04 38.27
N LEU A 691 -18.19 -39.02 39.16
CA LEU A 691 -17.09 -39.53 39.99
C LEU A 691 -15.98 -40.23 39.18
N ALA A 692 -16.31 -40.91 38.08
CA ALA A 692 -15.33 -41.53 37.19
C ALA A 692 -14.53 -40.48 36.40
N GLN A 693 -15.21 -39.43 35.92
CA GLN A 693 -14.54 -38.27 35.29
C GLN A 693 -13.62 -37.54 36.27
N GLN A 694 -14.03 -37.39 37.54
CA GLN A 694 -13.20 -36.74 38.55
C GLN A 694 -11.95 -37.56 38.93
N ARG A 695 -12.03 -38.90 38.89
CA ARG A 695 -10.87 -39.80 39.09
C ARG A 695 -9.87 -39.73 37.93
N LEU A 696 -10.34 -39.59 36.70
CA LEU A 696 -9.46 -39.44 35.53
C LEU A 696 -8.75 -38.07 35.52
N ALA A 697 -9.47 -37.00 35.84
CA ALA A 697 -8.91 -35.65 35.94
C ALA A 697 -7.85 -35.52 37.05
N THR A 698 -8.04 -36.21 38.18
CA THR A 698 -7.06 -36.21 39.30
C THR A 698 -5.83 -37.06 38.98
N ASN A 699 -5.98 -38.18 38.29
CA ASN A 699 -4.84 -39.00 37.84
C ASN A 699 -4.01 -38.30 36.75
N ALA A 700 -4.63 -37.59 35.81
CA ALA A 700 -3.93 -36.81 34.79
C ALA A 700 -3.06 -35.69 35.41
N ARG A 701 -3.54 -35.03 36.48
CA ARG A 701 -2.78 -34.01 37.21
C ARG A 701 -1.59 -34.58 38.00
N ARG A 702 -1.67 -35.82 38.52
CA ARG A 702 -0.52 -36.49 39.16
C ARG A 702 0.57 -36.88 38.17
N GLY A 703 0.22 -37.28 36.94
CA GLY A 703 1.20 -37.65 35.91
C GLY A 703 2.06 -36.48 35.41
N LEU A 704 1.53 -35.25 35.41
CA LEU A 704 2.25 -34.04 34.99
C LEU A 704 3.27 -33.54 36.03
N ILE A 705 3.06 -33.81 37.32
CA ILE A 705 3.95 -33.35 38.40
C ILE A 705 5.24 -34.19 38.47
N SER A 706 5.24 -35.44 37.99
CA SER A 706 6.44 -36.28 38.00
C SER A 706 7.43 -36.00 36.85
N ARG A 707 7.07 -35.17 35.85
CA ARG A 707 7.97 -34.83 34.72
C ARG A 707 8.61 -33.45 34.79
N SER A 708 8.27 -32.61 35.77
CA SER A 708 8.81 -31.23 35.90
C SER A 708 10.00 -31.08 36.86
N HIS A 709 10.65 -32.18 37.28
CA HIS A 709 11.89 -32.12 38.05
C HIS A 709 13.07 -32.72 37.28
N SER A 710 13.51 -32.01 36.24
CA SER A 710 14.91 -32.04 35.79
C SER A 710 15.15 -30.81 34.93
N HIS A 711 16.32 -30.19 35.11
CA HIS A 711 16.83 -28.95 34.48
C HIS A 711 16.60 -27.64 35.24
N LEU A 712 17.43 -27.44 36.27
CA LEU A 712 17.94 -26.13 36.68
C LEU A 712 19.39 -26.00 36.15
N PRO A 713 19.79 -24.90 35.48
CA PRO A 713 21.20 -24.68 35.12
C PRO A 713 21.99 -24.15 36.32
N ARG A 714 23.17 -24.74 36.56
CA ARG A 714 24.20 -24.24 37.48
C ARG A 714 24.75 -22.91 36.96
N TYR A 715 24.64 -21.85 37.75
CA TYR A 715 25.49 -20.66 37.64
C TYR A 715 26.92 -21.02 38.04
N ILE A 716 27.87 -20.82 37.13
CA ILE A 716 29.30 -20.86 37.42
C ILE A 716 29.73 -19.42 37.74
N ASN A 717 30.04 -19.18 39.02
CA ASN A 717 30.82 -18.02 39.45
C ASN A 717 32.29 -18.30 39.09
N SER A 718 32.94 -17.37 38.40
CA SER A 718 34.39 -17.37 38.19
C SER A 718 34.92 -15.98 38.49
N ASP A 719 35.14 -15.75 39.77
CA ASP A 719 35.88 -14.62 40.29
C ASP A 719 37.36 -15.02 40.42
N LYS A 720 38.23 -14.18 39.89
CA LYS A 720 39.63 -13.95 40.30
C LYS A 720 40.64 -15.10 40.24
N GLN A 721 41.48 -15.07 39.20
CA GLN A 721 42.93 -15.27 39.34
C GLN A 721 43.67 -14.35 38.35
N LEU A 722 44.23 -13.24 38.87
CA LEU A 722 45.35 -12.55 38.27
C LEU A 722 46.30 -12.18 39.41
N ASN A 723 47.39 -12.93 39.49
CA ASN A 723 48.58 -12.55 40.23
C ASN A 723 49.78 -12.91 39.34
N LEU A 724 50.64 -11.90 39.11
CA LEU A 724 52.06 -11.98 38.77
C LEU A 724 52.46 -12.61 37.42
N SER A 725 52.67 -11.75 36.42
CA SER A 725 54.00 -11.36 35.90
C SER A 725 53.85 -10.43 34.70
#